data_AF-A0A1L0AZH3-F1
#
_entry.id   AF-A0A1L0AZH3-F1
#
_cell.length_a   1.000
_cell.length_b   1.000
_cell.length_c   1.000
_cell.angle_alpha   90.00
_cell.angle_beta   90.00
_cell.angle_gamma   90.00
#
_symmetry.space_group_name_H-M   'P 1'
#
loop_
_entity.id
_entity.type
_entity.pdbx_description
1 polymer ?
#
loop_
_entity_poly.entity_id
_entity_poly.type
_entity_poly.pdbx_seq_one_letter_code
_entity_poly.pdbx_strand_id
1 'polypeptide(L)'
;MDIKYKLAITIELNTARIKAEEDKNYDLLFKILDKSFQLINTELISLEDQLSSPYYSKELPELELIDFTIKLFKKLIVDTNNNFQVTEDIQNEKIFKYLPVINDLLNSSLSTSFDSLQPILKTLLTCLILKASSFTKYLYQLIVDHENSDLFNDNTKNLKNLISILINHFQELLRCDSYTKIPPLLQFSDIKNKERVLLCDELNVDDDIVLKERYLVYKNLLITFLLKISINLSEGDLTLGNHINLGTLLLTKRESSFLKNTLVHFDKIAGNIIIYFVTVLIREHFLIYSVFDSILENLFQVIIQRQQFHKAIYLRLLEFQIDKKWQLPNTRVIDFRVEKRNMERVWKLFIKNSIRGNFINSTNGVYNADQWKFINELKRYYDGKEEHFKRNRKEWRLDQPFYPNEKDLLFLKRNKKHNVLYRLQNNLLKRKNKDLSITSDNKRLKMKSGFSQLYSQCEPEDQFDMTQIDTNTLLKICLNTFTNDLTFQPILNKLIDVSKDYLEINNDVVSKENRMYNPYEEKEDVEDSEEEETENEPSIEEANTVYNSKGAIVSKEAFELTDEGKYEQLRVLIQNLFKSQIKHDLIMKTSSDGSDIARLLHLESSLTKKPNANVTLIIRLCSQLDDDVIRKQLQEYIMHDTLDMENLMITINYILEWMNNEWMVIQKTKRSMAKNDDDYEKYYYWLNLTLEDLILKIDNSNKKEFIQLFSGLPMLNLEVFERHFTKLLLDPYKQQLGCMTLKYLLMFRPAMIGDVLLFLERQVSDNKDLDIEVKVQLEQMLTKFNGKK
;
A
#
# COMPACT_ATOMS: atom_id res chain seq x y z
N MET A 1 -35.33 -28.10 11.52
CA MET A 1 -35.52 -28.54 10.12
C MET A 1 -34.63 -29.75 9.88
N ASP A 2 -35.10 -30.69 9.07
CA ASP A 2 -34.30 -31.83 8.61
C ASP A 2 -33.15 -31.34 7.70
N ILE A 3 -31.94 -31.92 7.83
CA ILE A 3 -30.73 -31.53 7.08
C ILE A 3 -31.02 -31.53 5.57
N LYS A 4 -31.84 -32.48 5.10
CA LYS A 4 -32.26 -32.59 3.70
C LYS A 4 -33.04 -31.38 3.21
N TYR A 5 -33.88 -30.79 4.05
CA TYR A 5 -34.70 -29.63 3.70
C TYR A 5 -33.83 -28.37 3.59
N LYS A 6 -32.81 -28.25 4.44
CA LYS A 6 -31.85 -27.13 4.40
C LYS A 6 -30.97 -27.18 3.16
N LEU A 7 -30.41 -28.34 2.84
CA LEU A 7 -29.62 -28.56 1.62
C LEU A 7 -30.45 -28.24 0.36
N ALA A 8 -31.72 -28.65 0.33
CA ALA A 8 -32.61 -28.35 -0.78
C ALA A 8 -32.81 -26.84 -0.97
N ILE A 9 -33.00 -26.08 0.11
CA ILE A 9 -33.11 -24.61 0.05
C ILE A 9 -31.81 -23.99 -0.47
N THR A 10 -30.64 -24.43 0.00
CA THR A 10 -29.35 -23.88 -0.44
C THR A 10 -29.10 -24.17 -1.93
N ILE A 11 -29.49 -25.35 -2.42
CA ILE A 11 -29.40 -25.70 -3.84
C ILE A 11 -30.37 -24.84 -4.67
N GLU A 12 -31.60 -24.65 -4.20
CA GLU A 12 -32.61 -23.83 -4.88
C GLU A 12 -32.18 -22.36 -4.96
N LEU A 13 -31.67 -21.79 -3.86
CA LEU A 13 -31.14 -20.43 -3.82
C LEU A 13 -29.92 -20.26 -4.74
N ASN A 14 -29.01 -21.25 -4.79
CA ASN A 14 -27.87 -21.22 -5.72
C ASN A 14 -28.31 -21.31 -7.19
N THR A 15 -29.29 -22.16 -7.49
CA THR A 15 -29.82 -22.32 -8.85
C THR A 15 -30.51 -21.04 -9.31
N ALA A 16 -31.34 -20.45 -8.44
CA ALA A 16 -31.97 -19.16 -8.68
C ALA A 16 -30.94 -18.04 -8.86
N ARG A 17 -29.85 -18.06 -8.09
CA ARG A 17 -28.74 -17.11 -8.23
C ARG A 17 -28.08 -17.23 -9.60
N ILE A 18 -27.69 -18.44 -10.00
CA ILE A 18 -27.01 -18.66 -11.29
C ILE A 18 -27.87 -18.15 -12.44
N LYS A 19 -29.16 -18.50 -12.44
CA LYS A 19 -30.11 -18.02 -13.45
C LYS A 19 -30.25 -16.49 -13.45
N ALA A 20 -30.38 -15.88 -12.27
CA ALA A 20 -30.47 -14.42 -12.16
C ALA A 20 -29.18 -13.71 -12.61
N GLU A 21 -28.01 -14.34 -12.42
CA GLU A 21 -26.72 -13.83 -12.90
C GLU A 21 -26.59 -13.92 -14.43
N GLU A 22 -27.01 -15.04 -15.02
CA GLU A 22 -27.07 -15.24 -16.48
C GLU A 22 -27.99 -14.19 -17.13
N ASP A 23 -29.14 -13.95 -16.53
CA ASP A 23 -30.14 -12.98 -17.00
C ASP A 23 -29.78 -11.52 -16.67
N LYS A 24 -28.69 -11.27 -15.92
CA LYS A 24 -28.33 -9.96 -15.33
C LYS A 24 -29.49 -9.29 -14.56
N ASN A 25 -30.36 -10.09 -13.95
CA ASN A 25 -31.55 -9.63 -13.25
C ASN A 25 -31.24 -9.29 -11.78
N TYR A 26 -30.79 -8.05 -11.55
CA TYR A 26 -30.41 -7.57 -10.21
C TYR A 26 -31.57 -7.58 -9.20
N ASP A 27 -32.80 -7.34 -9.63
CA ASP A 27 -33.96 -7.39 -8.73
C ASP A 27 -34.23 -8.79 -8.22
N LEU A 28 -34.06 -9.81 -9.06
CA LEU A 28 -34.14 -11.20 -8.63
C LEU A 28 -33.02 -11.54 -7.65
N LEU A 29 -31.78 -11.08 -7.90
CA LEU A 29 -30.67 -11.27 -6.96
C LEU A 29 -30.93 -10.61 -5.59
N PHE A 30 -31.51 -9.40 -5.56
CA PHE A 30 -31.92 -8.75 -4.31
C PHE A 30 -33.06 -9.50 -3.61
N LYS A 31 -34.02 -10.08 -4.34
CA LYS A 31 -35.08 -10.93 -3.75
C LYS A 31 -34.51 -12.22 -3.15
N ILE A 32 -33.54 -12.85 -3.83
CA ILE A 32 -32.82 -14.02 -3.32
C ILE A 32 -32.06 -13.64 -2.03
N LEU A 33 -31.39 -12.50 -2.04
CA LEU A 33 -30.69 -11.98 -0.88
C LEU A 33 -31.65 -11.70 0.29
N ASP A 34 -32.77 -11.02 0.05
CA ASP A 34 -33.84 -10.79 1.02
C ASP A 34 -34.30 -12.10 1.65
N LYS A 35 -34.56 -13.11 0.83
CA LYS A 35 -35.04 -14.41 1.31
C LYS A 35 -33.98 -15.13 2.14
N SER A 36 -32.72 -15.06 1.75
CA SER A 36 -31.61 -15.66 2.48
C SER A 36 -31.39 -15.01 3.86
N PHE A 37 -31.46 -13.68 3.95
CA PHE A 37 -31.40 -12.98 5.25
C PHE A 37 -32.62 -13.25 6.14
N GLN A 38 -33.81 -13.38 5.57
CA GLN A 38 -35.01 -13.78 6.33
C GLN A 38 -34.85 -15.17 6.95
N LEU A 39 -34.28 -16.12 6.20
CA LEU A 39 -34.00 -17.47 6.69
C LEU A 39 -32.96 -17.45 7.80
N ILE A 40 -31.86 -16.70 7.63
CA ILE A 40 -30.86 -16.52 8.69
C ILE A 40 -31.50 -15.91 9.94
N ASN A 41 -32.30 -14.86 9.79
CA ASN A 41 -32.92 -14.18 10.92
C ASN A 41 -33.92 -15.10 11.67
N THR A 42 -34.72 -15.90 10.95
CA THR A 42 -35.61 -16.88 11.59
C THR A 42 -34.83 -17.96 12.35
N GLU A 43 -33.68 -18.41 11.83
CA GLU A 43 -32.81 -19.32 12.57
C GLU A 43 -32.16 -18.65 13.79
N LEU A 44 -31.70 -17.41 13.67
CA LEU A 44 -31.11 -16.65 14.78
C LEU A 44 -32.12 -16.38 15.92
N ILE A 45 -33.34 -15.98 15.60
CA ILE A 45 -34.42 -15.79 16.59
C ILE A 45 -34.72 -17.12 17.30
N SER A 46 -34.76 -18.23 16.55
CA SER A 46 -34.96 -19.56 17.16
C SER A 46 -33.83 -19.97 18.10
N LEU A 47 -32.60 -19.49 17.84
CA LEU A 47 -31.44 -19.70 18.70
C LEU A 47 -31.51 -18.81 19.94
N GLU A 48 -31.92 -17.55 19.82
CA GLU A 48 -32.03 -16.62 20.94
C GLU A 48 -33.05 -17.07 21.99
N ASP A 49 -34.22 -17.55 21.55
CA ASP A 49 -35.24 -18.14 22.41
C ASP A 49 -34.69 -19.35 23.19
N GLN A 50 -33.76 -20.10 22.62
CA GLN A 50 -33.15 -21.30 23.22
C GLN A 50 -31.93 -21.00 24.10
N LEU A 51 -31.14 -19.97 23.75
CA LEU A 51 -29.97 -19.48 24.50
C LEU A 51 -30.36 -18.73 25.79
N SER A 52 -31.65 -18.46 25.99
CA SER A 52 -32.20 -18.07 27.29
C SER A 52 -32.04 -19.18 28.36
N SER A 53 -31.76 -20.42 27.95
CA SER A 53 -31.40 -21.54 28.83
C SER A 53 -29.87 -21.71 28.97
N PRO A 54 -29.32 -21.84 30.19
CA PRO A 54 -27.87 -21.70 30.44
C PRO A 54 -26.97 -22.88 30.02
N TYR A 55 -27.47 -23.91 29.31
CA TYR A 55 -26.72 -25.18 29.11
C TYR A 55 -26.66 -25.74 27.68
N TYR A 56 -27.03 -24.99 26.65
CA TYR A 56 -26.96 -25.49 25.27
C TYR A 56 -26.01 -24.68 24.39
N SER A 57 -24.84 -25.26 24.11
CA SER A 57 -24.01 -24.90 22.95
C SER A 57 -24.67 -25.50 21.70
N LYS A 58 -25.60 -24.78 21.08
CA LYS A 58 -26.09 -25.18 19.76
C LYS A 58 -25.16 -24.64 18.68
N GLU A 59 -24.93 -25.48 17.67
CA GLU A 59 -24.25 -25.11 16.43
C GLU A 59 -25.02 -23.95 15.77
N LEU A 60 -24.25 -22.99 15.25
CA LEU A 60 -24.75 -21.87 14.43
C LEU A 60 -25.69 -22.37 13.31
N PRO A 61 -26.47 -21.46 12.69
CA PRO A 61 -27.02 -21.72 11.35
C PRO A 61 -25.96 -22.35 10.45
N GLU A 62 -26.35 -23.24 9.53
CA GLU A 62 -25.38 -23.91 8.65
C GLU A 62 -24.47 -22.86 8.01
N LEU A 63 -23.16 -22.97 8.28
CA LEU A 63 -22.15 -22.03 7.81
C LEU A 63 -22.22 -21.80 6.29
N GLU A 64 -22.72 -22.79 5.55
CA GLU A 64 -22.97 -22.72 4.10
C GLU A 64 -24.02 -21.68 3.71
N LEU A 65 -25.14 -21.57 4.43
CA LEU A 65 -26.17 -20.56 4.12
C LEU A 65 -25.67 -19.15 4.43
N ILE A 66 -24.94 -18.99 5.53
CA ILE A 66 -24.32 -17.70 5.88
C ILE A 66 -23.26 -17.32 4.85
N ASP A 67 -22.38 -18.26 4.48
CA ASP A 67 -21.33 -18.04 3.48
C ASP A 67 -21.93 -17.74 2.10
N PHE A 68 -22.97 -18.46 1.68
CA PHE A 68 -23.74 -18.16 0.47
C PHE A 68 -24.29 -16.74 0.49
N THR A 69 -24.97 -16.36 1.56
CA THR A 69 -25.62 -15.05 1.71
C THR A 69 -24.58 -13.93 1.64
N ILE A 70 -23.43 -14.11 2.30
CA ILE A 70 -22.36 -13.10 2.33
C ILE A 70 -21.60 -13.02 1.01
N LYS A 71 -21.38 -14.15 0.32
CA LYS A 71 -20.80 -14.15 -1.02
C LYS A 71 -21.72 -13.45 -2.02
N LEU A 72 -23.03 -13.72 -1.95
CA LEU A 72 -24.04 -13.03 -2.76
C LEU A 72 -24.07 -11.53 -2.45
N PHE A 73 -24.07 -11.16 -1.17
CA PHE A 73 -24.01 -9.77 -0.73
C PHE A 73 -22.75 -9.05 -1.24
N LYS A 74 -21.57 -9.68 -1.13
CA LYS A 74 -20.31 -9.14 -1.65
C LYS A 74 -20.38 -8.93 -3.16
N LYS A 75 -20.86 -9.93 -3.90
CA LYS A 75 -20.98 -9.86 -5.36
C LYS A 75 -21.90 -8.71 -5.77
N LEU A 76 -23.07 -8.61 -5.15
CA LEU A 76 -23.99 -7.50 -5.38
C LEU A 76 -23.33 -6.15 -5.10
N ILE A 77 -22.54 -6.01 -4.03
CA ILE A 77 -21.82 -4.76 -3.72
C ILE A 77 -20.73 -4.44 -4.75
N VAL A 78 -19.99 -5.43 -5.22
CA VAL A 78 -18.93 -5.24 -6.22
C VAL A 78 -19.52 -4.91 -7.59
N ASP A 79 -20.53 -5.67 -8.03
CA ASP A 79 -21.17 -5.48 -9.32
C ASP A 79 -21.90 -4.14 -9.38
N THR A 80 -22.56 -3.73 -8.29
CA THR A 80 -23.24 -2.42 -8.21
C THR A 80 -22.29 -1.23 -8.16
N ASN A 81 -21.06 -1.40 -7.67
CA ASN A 81 -20.04 -0.34 -7.75
C ASN A 81 -19.49 -0.17 -9.17
N ASN A 82 -19.55 -1.20 -10.01
CA ASN A 82 -18.99 -1.18 -11.37
C ASN A 82 -20.05 -0.90 -12.45
N ASN A 83 -21.34 -1.14 -12.18
CA ASN A 83 -22.43 -0.95 -13.13
C ASN A 83 -23.23 0.33 -12.88
N PHE A 84 -23.22 1.23 -13.87
CA PHE A 84 -23.98 2.49 -13.88
C PHE A 84 -25.50 2.32 -14.00
N GLN A 85 -26.00 1.10 -14.27
CA GLN A 85 -27.42 0.84 -14.55
C GLN A 85 -28.30 0.67 -13.30
N VAL A 86 -27.73 0.45 -12.11
CA VAL A 86 -28.50 0.35 -10.86
C VAL A 86 -28.42 1.69 -10.14
N THR A 87 -29.55 2.39 -9.97
CA THR A 87 -29.59 3.70 -9.31
C THR A 87 -29.02 3.62 -7.88
N GLU A 88 -28.16 4.59 -7.53
CA GLU A 88 -27.44 4.64 -6.24
C GLU A 88 -28.38 4.55 -5.02
N ASP A 89 -29.61 5.08 -5.17
CA ASP A 89 -30.65 5.10 -4.12
C ASP A 89 -31.20 3.70 -3.79
N ILE A 90 -31.51 2.89 -4.82
CA ILE A 90 -32.00 1.51 -4.65
C ILE A 90 -30.91 0.65 -3.99
N GLN A 91 -29.64 0.94 -4.27
CA GLN A 91 -28.52 0.22 -3.66
C GLN A 91 -28.42 0.52 -2.16
N ASN A 92 -28.49 1.79 -1.77
CA ASN A 92 -28.29 2.19 -0.37
C ASN A 92 -29.48 1.79 0.52
N GLU A 93 -30.71 2.01 0.05
CA GLU A 93 -31.93 1.63 0.78
C GLU A 93 -31.98 0.13 1.06
N LYS A 94 -31.73 -0.71 0.04
CA LYS A 94 -31.73 -2.17 0.20
C LYS A 94 -30.62 -2.63 1.15
N ILE A 95 -29.45 -1.99 1.16
CA ILE A 95 -28.38 -2.40 2.09
C ILE A 95 -28.71 -2.00 3.55
N PHE A 96 -29.28 -0.82 3.80
CA PHE A 96 -29.71 -0.42 5.16
C PHE A 96 -30.76 -1.37 5.74
N LYS A 97 -31.65 -1.91 4.91
CA LYS A 97 -32.63 -2.94 5.30
C LYS A 97 -31.98 -4.18 5.94
N TYR A 98 -30.75 -4.53 5.56
CA TYR A 98 -30.04 -5.69 6.11
C TYR A 98 -29.21 -5.38 7.36
N LEU A 99 -29.01 -4.11 7.72
CA LEU A 99 -28.18 -3.71 8.85
C LEU A 99 -28.59 -4.37 10.18
N PRO A 100 -29.90 -4.54 10.50
CA PRO A 100 -30.33 -5.28 11.69
C PRO A 100 -29.86 -6.73 11.70
N VAL A 101 -30.05 -7.47 10.59
CA VAL A 101 -29.63 -8.87 10.50
C VAL A 101 -28.10 -9.00 10.56
N ILE A 102 -27.38 -8.05 9.98
CA ILE A 102 -25.93 -7.95 10.08
C ILE A 102 -25.50 -7.73 11.55
N ASN A 103 -26.20 -6.87 12.28
CA ASN A 103 -25.95 -6.64 13.71
C ASN A 103 -26.17 -7.91 14.52
N ASP A 104 -27.24 -8.65 14.25
CA ASP A 104 -27.56 -9.89 14.96
C ASP A 104 -26.54 -11.00 14.65
N LEU A 105 -26.09 -11.08 13.40
CA LEU A 105 -25.04 -12.02 12.99
C LEU A 105 -23.69 -11.69 13.63
N LEU A 106 -23.32 -10.40 13.69
CA LEU A 106 -22.13 -9.94 14.39
C LEU A 106 -22.22 -10.24 15.88
N ASN A 107 -23.32 -9.89 16.55
CA ASN A 107 -23.53 -10.20 17.96
C ASN A 107 -23.46 -11.71 18.26
N SER A 108 -24.02 -12.53 17.38
CA SER A 108 -23.98 -13.99 17.51
C SER A 108 -22.57 -14.55 17.32
N SER A 109 -21.74 -13.89 16.52
CA SER A 109 -20.33 -14.27 16.33
C SER A 109 -19.47 -14.11 17.58
N LEU A 110 -19.85 -13.22 18.52
CA LEU A 110 -19.19 -13.12 19.83
C LEU A 110 -19.45 -14.33 20.73
N SER A 111 -20.55 -15.05 20.50
CA SER A 111 -20.96 -16.18 21.34
C SER A 111 -20.57 -17.55 20.78
N THR A 112 -19.98 -17.62 19.59
CA THR A 112 -19.78 -18.86 18.82
C THR A 112 -18.31 -18.99 18.37
N SER A 113 -17.93 -20.13 17.77
CA SER A 113 -16.53 -20.38 17.35
C SER A 113 -16.11 -19.40 16.26
N PHE A 114 -15.39 -18.35 16.69
CA PHE A 114 -14.97 -17.22 15.86
C PHE A 114 -14.29 -17.66 14.55
N ASP A 115 -13.50 -18.72 14.59
CA ASP A 115 -12.75 -19.27 13.46
C ASP A 115 -13.61 -19.62 12.25
N SER A 116 -14.81 -20.15 12.51
CA SER A 116 -15.75 -20.56 11.46
C SER A 116 -16.41 -19.35 10.79
N LEU A 117 -16.66 -18.30 11.56
CA LEU A 117 -17.32 -17.07 11.10
C LEU A 117 -16.33 -16.02 10.61
N GLN A 118 -15.04 -16.16 10.87
CA GLN A 118 -14.07 -15.13 10.52
C GLN A 118 -14.01 -14.80 9.01
N PRO A 119 -14.05 -15.76 8.06
CA PRO A 119 -14.06 -15.43 6.62
C PRO A 119 -15.30 -14.63 6.20
N ILE A 120 -16.43 -14.97 6.81
CA ILE A 120 -17.73 -14.33 6.70
C ILE A 120 -17.63 -12.88 7.21
N LEU A 121 -17.17 -12.69 8.45
CA LEU A 121 -16.99 -11.38 9.09
C LEU A 121 -16.02 -10.49 8.31
N LYS A 122 -14.91 -11.06 7.84
CA LYS A 122 -13.92 -10.36 7.00
C LYS A 122 -14.57 -9.83 5.72
N THR A 123 -15.36 -10.67 5.06
CA THR A 123 -16.04 -10.30 3.81
C THR A 123 -17.07 -9.21 4.04
N LEU A 124 -17.90 -9.36 5.07
CA LEU A 124 -18.92 -8.39 5.46
C LEU A 124 -18.29 -7.04 5.79
N LEU A 125 -17.23 -7.02 6.60
CA LEU A 125 -16.55 -5.80 6.99
C LEU A 125 -15.86 -5.11 5.80
N THR A 126 -15.30 -5.89 4.87
CA THR A 126 -14.76 -5.34 3.60
C THR A 126 -15.85 -4.66 2.78
N CYS A 127 -17.04 -5.25 2.71
CA CYS A 127 -18.20 -4.67 2.03
C CYS A 127 -18.64 -3.37 2.70
N LEU A 128 -18.73 -3.36 4.04
CA LEU A 128 -19.08 -2.18 4.82
C LEU A 128 -18.06 -1.04 4.63
N ILE A 129 -16.76 -1.36 4.56
CA ILE A 129 -15.70 -0.38 4.27
C ILE A 129 -15.88 0.27 2.90
N LEU A 130 -16.22 -0.52 1.87
CA LEU A 130 -16.41 -0.02 0.51
C LEU A 130 -17.62 0.89 0.39
N LYS A 131 -18.71 0.60 1.12
CA LYS A 131 -19.96 1.37 1.08
C LYS A 131 -20.06 2.44 2.17
N ALA A 132 -19.07 2.59 3.04
CA ALA A 132 -19.11 3.52 4.18
C ALA A 132 -19.46 4.96 3.78
N SER A 133 -18.97 5.46 2.64
CA SER A 133 -19.26 6.82 2.14
C SER A 133 -20.67 6.93 1.57
N SER A 134 -21.11 5.93 0.80
CA SER A 134 -22.47 5.86 0.24
C SER A 134 -23.52 5.76 1.35
N PHE A 135 -23.25 4.98 2.40
CA PHE A 135 -24.15 4.85 3.56
C PHE A 135 -24.38 6.18 4.26
N THR A 136 -23.31 6.90 4.55
CA THR A 136 -23.44 8.21 5.18
C THR A 136 -24.16 9.17 4.25
N LYS A 137 -23.78 9.24 2.97
CA LYS A 137 -24.45 10.11 1.98
C LYS A 137 -25.96 9.86 1.94
N TYR A 138 -26.39 8.60 1.93
CA TYR A 138 -27.80 8.24 1.97
C TYR A 138 -28.49 8.62 3.29
N LEU A 139 -27.89 8.37 4.45
CA LEU A 139 -28.44 8.82 5.74
C LEU A 139 -28.66 10.33 5.77
N TYR A 140 -27.73 11.08 5.20
CA TYR A 140 -27.85 12.53 5.11
C TYR A 140 -28.92 12.97 4.13
N GLN A 141 -29.00 12.32 2.97
CA GLN A 141 -30.06 12.58 2.00
C GLN A 141 -31.44 12.31 2.61
N LEU A 142 -31.61 11.25 3.41
CA LEU A 142 -32.83 11.03 4.18
C LEU A 142 -33.14 12.18 5.16
N ILE A 143 -32.14 12.84 5.77
CA ILE A 143 -32.39 14.00 6.65
C ILE A 143 -32.81 15.23 5.84
N VAL A 144 -32.20 15.43 4.67
CA VAL A 144 -32.48 16.59 3.81
C VAL A 144 -33.86 16.46 3.16
N ASP A 145 -34.17 15.28 2.64
CA ASP A 145 -35.36 15.00 1.83
C ASP A 145 -36.60 14.74 2.70
N HIS A 146 -36.42 14.30 3.95
CA HIS A 146 -37.54 13.89 4.79
C HIS A 146 -37.54 14.55 6.19
N GLU A 147 -38.67 15.20 6.50
CA GLU A 147 -39.09 15.46 7.89
C GLU A 147 -39.57 14.18 8.61
N ASN A 148 -39.58 13.01 7.94
CA ASN A 148 -39.91 11.72 8.58
C ASN A 148 -38.82 11.30 9.57
N SER A 149 -38.99 11.74 10.82
CA SER A 149 -38.11 11.40 11.94
C SER A 149 -37.90 9.91 12.11
N ASP A 150 -38.89 9.08 11.79
CA ASP A 150 -38.92 7.69 12.24
C ASP A 150 -37.93 6.80 11.47
N LEU A 151 -37.97 6.82 10.13
CA LEU A 151 -37.03 6.05 9.30
C LEU A 151 -35.58 6.50 9.53
N PHE A 152 -35.37 7.81 9.67
CA PHE A 152 -34.06 8.36 9.98
C PHE A 152 -33.58 7.92 11.36
N ASN A 153 -34.44 7.98 12.38
CA ASN A 153 -34.13 7.55 13.74
C ASN A 153 -33.80 6.06 13.80
N ASP A 154 -34.55 5.23 13.08
CA ASP A 154 -34.33 3.78 13.01
C ASP A 154 -32.99 3.46 12.32
N ASN A 155 -32.71 4.06 11.16
CA ASN A 155 -31.44 3.85 10.46
C ASN A 155 -30.24 4.38 11.28
N THR A 156 -30.40 5.52 11.95
CA THR A 156 -29.40 6.08 12.85
C THR A 156 -29.17 5.17 14.07
N LYS A 157 -30.23 4.60 14.64
CA LYS A 157 -30.16 3.63 15.75
C LYS A 157 -29.44 2.36 15.30
N ASN A 158 -29.78 1.83 14.13
CA ASN A 158 -29.13 0.64 13.56
C ASN A 158 -27.64 0.88 13.29
N LEU A 159 -27.27 2.06 12.79
CA LEU A 159 -25.86 2.42 12.59
C LEU A 159 -25.10 2.54 13.92
N LYS A 160 -25.69 3.19 14.92
CA LYS A 160 -25.09 3.28 16.27
C LYS A 160 -24.91 1.91 16.90
N ASN A 161 -25.90 1.03 16.73
CA ASN A 161 -25.82 -0.35 17.17
C ASN A 161 -24.67 -1.08 16.47
N LEU A 162 -24.55 -0.98 15.14
CA LEU A 162 -23.45 -1.57 14.38
C LEU A 162 -22.08 -1.08 14.90
N ILE A 163 -21.92 0.23 15.04
CA ILE A 163 -20.68 0.83 15.54
C ILE A 163 -20.37 0.31 16.96
N SER A 164 -21.38 0.26 17.83
CA SER A 164 -21.24 -0.28 19.19
C SER A 164 -20.76 -1.73 19.19
N ILE A 165 -21.40 -2.58 18.38
CA ILE A 165 -21.08 -4.00 18.25
C ILE A 165 -19.64 -4.15 17.76
N LEU A 166 -19.25 -3.44 16.71
CA LEU A 166 -17.90 -3.51 16.15
C LEU A 166 -16.82 -2.98 17.11
N ILE A 167 -17.12 -1.94 17.88
CA ILE A 167 -16.23 -1.46 18.95
C ILE A 167 -16.09 -2.52 20.04
N ASN A 168 -17.17 -3.18 20.43
CA ASN A 168 -17.13 -4.26 21.42
C ASN A 168 -16.34 -5.47 20.91
N HIS A 169 -16.52 -5.88 19.65
CA HIS A 169 -15.69 -6.91 19.02
C HIS A 169 -14.22 -6.54 19.08
N PHE A 170 -13.89 -5.29 18.73
CA PHE A 170 -12.52 -4.83 18.77
C PHE A 170 -11.96 -4.80 20.20
N GLN A 171 -12.76 -4.40 21.20
CA GLN A 171 -12.36 -4.43 22.60
C GLN A 171 -12.11 -5.85 23.11
N GLU A 172 -12.99 -6.81 22.83
CA GLU A 172 -12.78 -8.21 23.22
C GLU A 172 -11.53 -8.78 22.55
N LEU A 173 -11.32 -8.48 21.26
CA LEU A 173 -10.11 -8.86 20.53
C LEU A 173 -8.82 -8.25 21.10
N LEU A 174 -8.88 -7.04 21.68
CA LEU A 174 -7.73 -6.41 22.35
C LEU A 174 -7.52 -6.92 23.79
N ARG A 175 -8.59 -7.30 24.50
CA ARG A 175 -8.46 -7.93 25.82
C ARG A 175 -7.69 -9.24 25.75
N CYS A 176 -7.82 -9.97 24.63
CA CYS A 176 -7.03 -11.16 24.37
C CYS A 176 -5.52 -10.88 24.31
N ASP A 177 -5.10 -9.67 23.94
CA ASP A 177 -3.69 -9.31 23.79
C ASP A 177 -3.10 -8.63 25.05
N SER A 178 -3.93 -8.10 25.95
CA SER A 178 -3.49 -7.19 27.02
C SER A 178 -4.15 -7.46 28.37
N TYR A 179 -3.34 -7.55 29.43
CA TYR A 179 -3.81 -7.64 30.84
C TYR A 179 -4.47 -6.36 31.36
N THR A 180 -4.63 -5.31 30.55
CA THR A 180 -5.13 -4.01 30.97
C THR A 180 -6.60 -3.82 30.57
N LYS A 181 -7.48 -3.69 31.58
CA LYS A 181 -8.88 -3.32 31.37
C LYS A 181 -8.95 -1.92 30.75
N ILE A 182 -9.16 -1.83 29.45
CA ILE A 182 -9.56 -0.57 28.80
C ILE A 182 -11.04 -0.32 29.15
N PRO A 183 -11.40 0.85 29.70
CA PRO A 183 -12.79 1.16 30.01
C PRO A 183 -13.63 1.18 28.71
N PRO A 184 -14.86 0.64 28.71
CA PRO A 184 -15.70 0.57 27.53
C PRO A 184 -16.00 1.97 27.01
N LEU A 185 -15.87 2.16 25.69
CA LEU A 185 -16.00 3.46 25.03
C LEU A 185 -17.38 4.11 25.14
N LEU A 186 -18.41 3.26 25.17
CA LEU A 186 -19.81 3.66 25.21
C LEU A 186 -20.52 2.74 26.21
N GLN A 187 -20.88 3.26 27.38
CA GLN A 187 -21.88 2.61 28.22
C GLN A 187 -23.25 2.84 27.58
N PHE A 188 -23.61 2.02 26.60
CA PHE A 188 -25.00 1.98 26.15
C PHE A 188 -25.82 1.28 27.24
N SER A 189 -26.85 1.98 27.73
CA SER A 189 -27.72 1.53 28.83
C SER A 189 -28.37 0.16 28.60
N ASP A 190 -28.39 -0.32 27.35
CA ASP A 190 -29.24 -1.42 26.93
C ASP A 190 -28.48 -2.73 26.66
N ILE A 191 -27.14 -2.71 26.66
CA ILE A 191 -26.37 -3.95 26.60
C ILE A 191 -26.27 -4.48 28.02
N LYS A 192 -27.29 -5.27 28.43
CA LYS A 192 -27.35 -5.93 29.74
C LYS A 192 -25.98 -6.51 30.09
N ASN A 193 -25.44 -6.09 31.24
CA ASN A 193 -24.22 -6.57 31.88
C ASN A 193 -24.29 -8.09 32.14
N LYS A 194 -24.25 -8.92 31.10
CA LYS A 194 -23.85 -10.31 31.24
C LYS A 194 -22.33 -10.31 31.16
N GLU A 195 -21.68 -10.52 32.30
CA GLU A 195 -20.26 -10.89 32.38
C GLU A 195 -20.07 -12.16 31.53
N ARG A 196 -19.87 -12.00 30.23
CA ARG A 196 -19.57 -13.09 29.32
C ARG A 196 -18.07 -13.32 29.40
N VAL A 197 -17.69 -14.30 30.22
CA VAL A 197 -16.41 -14.99 30.15
C VAL A 197 -16.38 -15.74 28.82
N LEU A 198 -15.77 -15.19 27.77
CA LEU A 198 -15.67 -15.87 26.48
C LEU A 198 -14.31 -15.58 25.79
N LEU A 199 -13.73 -16.65 25.24
CA LEU A 199 -12.70 -16.73 24.19
C LEU A 199 -11.23 -16.41 24.50
N CYS A 200 -10.86 -15.96 25.70
CA CYS A 200 -9.49 -15.44 25.92
C CYS A 200 -8.41 -16.48 26.25
N ASP A 201 -8.74 -17.69 26.71
CA ASP A 201 -7.73 -18.72 27.05
C ASP A 201 -7.17 -19.44 25.80
N GLU A 202 -7.80 -19.28 24.64
CA GLU A 202 -7.44 -19.96 23.38
C GLU A 202 -6.50 -19.14 22.47
N LEU A 203 -6.11 -17.92 22.83
CA LEU A 203 -5.06 -17.17 22.09
C LEU A 203 -3.64 -17.37 22.66
N ASN A 204 -3.53 -18.21 23.70
CA ASN A 204 -2.31 -18.91 24.10
C ASN A 204 -2.10 -20.21 23.28
N VAL A 205 -2.68 -20.30 22.07
CA VAL A 205 -2.33 -21.36 21.11
C VAL A 205 -0.96 -21.01 20.55
N ASP A 206 0.06 -21.43 21.28
CA ASP A 206 1.48 -21.15 21.02
C ASP A 206 1.96 -21.59 19.62
N ASP A 207 1.15 -22.36 18.86
CA ASP A 207 1.54 -23.00 17.61
C ASP A 207 0.71 -22.63 16.36
N ASP A 208 -0.43 -21.94 16.46
CA ASP A 208 -1.24 -21.61 15.26
C ASP A 208 -0.98 -20.19 14.74
N ILE A 209 0.16 -20.07 14.05
CA ILE A 209 0.59 -18.84 13.36
C ILE A 209 -0.50 -18.37 12.36
N VAL A 210 -1.19 -19.30 11.70
CA VAL A 210 -2.20 -18.98 10.68
C VAL A 210 -3.41 -18.33 11.31
N LEU A 211 -3.86 -18.84 12.45
CA LEU A 211 -4.96 -18.26 13.20
C LEU A 211 -4.62 -16.86 13.72
N LYS A 212 -3.41 -16.65 14.25
CA LYS A 212 -2.93 -15.33 14.68
C LYS A 212 -2.92 -14.32 13.55
N GLU A 213 -2.40 -14.67 12.37
CA GLU A 213 -2.41 -13.80 11.19
C GLU A 213 -3.84 -13.43 10.76
N ARG A 214 -4.73 -14.42 10.78
CA ARG A 214 -6.15 -14.26 10.52
C ARG A 214 -6.79 -13.22 11.46
N TYR A 215 -6.59 -13.33 12.77
CA TYR A 215 -7.10 -12.35 13.74
C TYR A 215 -6.54 -10.95 13.51
N LEU A 216 -5.25 -10.81 13.21
CA LEU A 216 -4.63 -9.53 12.91
C LEU A 216 -5.24 -8.85 11.67
N VAL A 217 -5.51 -9.63 10.62
CA VAL A 217 -6.21 -9.10 9.43
C VAL A 217 -7.60 -8.58 9.78
N TYR A 218 -8.34 -9.30 10.63
CA TYR A 218 -9.67 -8.85 11.06
C TYR A 218 -9.59 -7.58 11.93
N LYS A 219 -8.65 -7.49 12.87
CA LYS A 219 -8.38 -6.28 13.66
C LYS A 219 -8.10 -5.06 12.76
N ASN A 220 -7.25 -5.22 11.74
CA ASN A 220 -6.91 -4.15 10.80
C ASN A 220 -8.13 -3.67 9.98
N LEU A 221 -9.00 -4.59 9.57
CA LEU A 221 -10.25 -4.23 8.90
C LEU A 221 -11.18 -3.46 9.85
N LEU A 222 -11.28 -3.84 11.12
CA LEU A 222 -12.11 -3.12 12.10
C LEU A 222 -11.59 -1.71 12.33
N ILE A 223 -10.27 -1.54 12.48
CA ILE A 223 -9.62 -0.23 12.60
C ILE A 223 -9.95 0.64 11.39
N THR A 224 -9.76 0.08 10.19
CA THR A 224 -10.01 0.78 8.93
C THR A 224 -11.46 1.19 8.79
N PHE A 225 -12.41 0.30 9.09
CA PHE A 225 -13.83 0.61 9.06
C PHE A 225 -14.21 1.71 10.05
N LEU A 226 -13.83 1.55 11.33
CA LEU A 226 -14.21 2.46 12.40
C LEU A 226 -13.61 3.87 12.22
N LEU A 227 -12.40 3.99 11.68
CA LEU A 227 -11.81 5.30 11.39
C LEU A 227 -12.39 5.91 10.11
N LYS A 228 -12.67 5.13 9.06
CA LYS A 228 -13.35 5.63 7.85
C LYS A 228 -14.77 6.10 8.15
N ILE A 229 -15.54 5.37 8.96
CA ILE A 229 -16.87 5.83 9.36
C ILE A 229 -16.78 7.08 10.24
N SER A 230 -15.75 7.23 11.08
CA SER A 230 -15.53 8.45 11.86
C SER A 230 -15.25 9.66 10.97
N ILE A 231 -14.52 9.48 9.88
CA ILE A 231 -14.37 10.51 8.85
C ILE A 231 -15.75 10.87 8.32
N ASN A 232 -16.50 9.89 7.82
CA ASN A 232 -17.78 10.16 7.14
C ASN A 232 -18.88 10.73 8.06
N LEU A 233 -18.81 10.45 9.37
CA LEU A 233 -19.75 10.97 10.38
C LEU A 233 -19.43 12.39 10.86
N SER A 234 -18.23 12.91 10.56
CA SER A 234 -17.81 14.22 11.02
C SER A 234 -17.80 15.29 9.93
N GLU A 235 -17.99 16.54 10.35
CA GLU A 235 -18.04 17.70 9.44
C GLU A 235 -16.69 17.91 8.71
N GLY A 236 -16.74 18.16 7.40
CA GLY A 236 -15.56 18.48 6.59
C GLY A 236 -15.17 19.96 6.66
N ASP A 237 -13.87 20.26 6.63
CA ASP A 237 -13.39 21.65 6.62
C ASP A 237 -13.38 22.24 5.21
N LEU A 238 -14.40 23.04 4.88
CA LEU A 238 -14.62 23.79 3.64
C LEU A 238 -13.35 24.33 2.94
N THR A 239 -12.32 24.70 3.70
CA THR A 239 -11.08 25.28 3.17
C THR A 239 -10.19 24.30 2.41
N LEU A 240 -10.36 22.99 2.60
CA LEU A 240 -9.43 21.98 2.06
C LEU A 240 -9.60 21.62 0.57
N GLY A 241 -10.58 22.16 -0.16
CA GLY A 241 -10.75 21.97 -1.62
C GLY A 241 -11.05 20.53 -2.10
N ASN A 242 -10.74 19.51 -1.29
CA ASN A 242 -10.87 18.08 -1.59
C ASN A 242 -12.25 17.50 -1.27
N HIS A 243 -13.24 18.36 -1.00
CA HIS A 243 -14.60 17.96 -0.60
C HIS A 243 -15.35 17.18 -1.67
N ILE A 244 -14.98 17.40 -2.93
CA ILE A 244 -15.71 16.93 -4.11
C ILE A 244 -15.52 15.42 -4.33
N ASN A 245 -14.42 14.82 -3.85
CA ASN A 245 -14.10 13.41 -4.17
C ASN A 245 -14.47 12.39 -3.09
N LEU A 246 -14.98 12.79 -1.92
CA LEU A 246 -15.08 11.90 -0.74
C LEU A 246 -16.48 11.73 -0.13
N GLY A 247 -17.53 12.31 -0.73
CA GLY A 247 -18.87 12.28 -0.12
C GLY A 247 -18.94 13.01 1.23
N THR A 248 -17.92 13.82 1.52
CA THR A 248 -17.83 14.78 2.61
C THR A 248 -18.93 15.81 2.48
N LEU A 249 -19.87 15.82 3.44
CA LEU A 249 -20.89 16.84 3.45
C LEU A 249 -20.29 18.22 3.65
N LEU A 250 -20.63 19.10 2.70
CA LEU A 250 -20.56 20.53 2.85
C LEU A 250 -21.88 20.97 3.50
N LEU A 251 -21.88 21.14 4.82
CA LEU A 251 -23.04 21.72 5.51
C LEU A 251 -23.22 23.16 5.02
N THR A 252 -24.26 23.41 4.22
CA THR A 252 -24.61 24.77 3.80
C THR A 252 -25.51 25.40 4.87
N LYS A 253 -25.36 26.70 5.11
CA LYS A 253 -25.89 27.45 6.28
C LYS A 253 -27.40 27.39 6.58
N ARG A 254 -28.23 26.66 5.82
CA ARG A 254 -29.70 26.61 5.96
C ARG A 254 -30.18 25.29 6.56
N GLU A 255 -29.79 24.99 7.81
CA GLU A 255 -30.15 23.73 8.45
C GLU A 255 -31.18 23.89 9.57
N SER A 256 -32.08 22.91 9.68
CA SER A 256 -33.02 22.78 10.78
C SER A 256 -32.28 22.51 12.10
N SER A 257 -32.85 22.93 13.24
CA SER A 257 -32.26 22.69 14.57
C SER A 257 -32.04 21.20 14.86
N PHE A 258 -32.85 20.33 14.27
CA PHE A 258 -32.74 18.87 14.37
C PHE A 258 -31.48 18.31 13.70
N LEU A 259 -31.20 18.73 12.46
CA LEU A 259 -30.01 18.30 11.72
C LEU A 259 -28.74 18.70 12.47
N LYS A 260 -28.69 19.95 12.98
CA LYS A 260 -27.58 20.44 13.78
C LYS A 260 -27.32 19.61 15.05
N ASN A 261 -28.38 19.24 15.77
CA ASN A 261 -28.24 18.41 16.98
C ASN A 261 -27.74 17.00 16.65
N THR A 262 -28.20 16.43 15.54
CA THR A 262 -27.78 15.09 15.12
C THR A 262 -26.34 15.06 14.65
N LEU A 263 -25.91 16.09 13.92
CA LEU A 263 -24.52 16.29 13.50
C LEU A 263 -23.57 16.41 14.69
N VAL A 264 -23.91 17.24 15.69
CA VAL A 264 -23.14 17.35 16.94
C VAL A 264 -23.00 15.99 17.62
N HIS A 265 -24.05 15.16 17.57
CA HIS A 265 -24.00 13.82 18.12
C HIS A 265 -23.09 12.89 17.32
N PHE A 266 -23.13 12.94 15.98
CA PHE A 266 -22.24 12.16 15.12
C PHE A 266 -20.77 12.58 15.24
N ASP A 267 -20.48 13.89 15.29
CA ASP A 267 -19.15 14.41 15.58
C ASP A 267 -18.62 13.91 16.93
N LYS A 268 -19.49 13.85 17.95
CA LYS A 268 -19.13 13.30 19.26
C LYS A 268 -18.79 11.81 19.18
N ILE A 269 -19.56 11.03 18.42
CA ILE A 269 -19.27 9.61 18.20
C ILE A 269 -17.93 9.44 17.46
N ALA A 270 -17.73 10.16 16.36
CA ALA A 270 -16.48 10.13 15.59
C ALA A 270 -15.28 10.51 16.48
N GLY A 271 -15.39 11.59 17.24
CA GLY A 271 -14.37 12.03 18.19
C GLY A 271 -14.04 10.96 19.24
N ASN A 272 -15.05 10.29 19.79
CA ASN A 272 -14.85 9.20 20.75
C ASN A 272 -14.09 8.02 20.14
N ILE A 273 -14.44 7.61 18.91
CA ILE A 273 -13.76 6.52 18.19
C ILE A 273 -12.30 6.89 17.89
N ILE A 274 -12.04 8.12 17.45
CA ILE A 274 -10.68 8.60 17.18
C ILE A 274 -9.85 8.59 18.46
N ILE A 275 -10.39 9.16 19.55
CA ILE A 275 -9.71 9.21 20.85
C ILE A 275 -9.46 7.80 21.39
N TYR A 276 -10.37 6.86 21.15
CA TYR A 276 -10.19 5.46 21.51
C TYR A 276 -8.94 4.87 20.89
N PHE A 277 -8.80 4.95 19.56
CA PHE A 277 -7.65 4.36 18.87
C PHE A 277 -6.34 5.03 19.24
N VAL A 278 -6.34 6.35 19.47
CA VAL A 278 -5.17 7.04 20.00
C VAL A 278 -4.84 6.55 21.43
N THR A 279 -5.85 6.31 22.25
CA THR A 279 -5.68 5.75 23.60
C THR A 279 -5.15 4.32 23.56
N VAL A 280 -5.60 3.50 22.60
CA VAL A 280 -5.07 2.16 22.35
C VAL A 280 -3.58 2.23 22.02
N LEU A 281 -3.17 3.11 21.10
CA LEU A 281 -1.74 3.31 20.79
C LEU A 281 -0.91 3.64 22.04
N ILE A 282 -1.44 4.44 22.97
CA ILE A 282 -0.72 4.86 24.18
C ILE A 282 -0.70 3.74 25.22
N ARG A 283 -1.86 3.14 25.51
CA ARG A 283 -2.05 2.19 26.63
C ARG A 283 -1.59 0.77 26.33
N GLU A 284 -1.62 0.36 25.07
CA GLU A 284 -1.25 -1.01 24.70
C GLU A 284 0.21 -1.27 25.09
N HIS A 285 0.48 -2.24 25.96
CA HIS A 285 1.84 -2.44 26.45
C HIS A 285 2.69 -3.20 25.45
N PHE A 286 2.06 -4.02 24.61
CA PHE A 286 2.75 -4.85 23.63
C PHE A 286 2.95 -4.12 22.30
N LEU A 287 4.03 -4.45 21.62
CA LEU A 287 4.27 -3.98 20.27
C LEU A 287 3.62 -4.93 19.26
N ILE A 288 2.48 -4.55 18.68
CA ILE A 288 1.81 -5.28 17.59
C ILE A 288 1.91 -4.45 16.31
N TYR A 289 3.02 -4.59 15.57
CA TYR A 289 3.33 -3.67 14.45
C TYR A 289 2.16 -3.44 13.49
N SER A 290 1.49 -4.49 13.02
CA SER A 290 0.41 -4.40 12.02
C SER A 290 -0.79 -3.55 12.49
N VAL A 291 -1.17 -3.69 13.76
CA VAL A 291 -2.28 -2.93 14.38
C VAL A 291 -1.90 -1.46 14.50
N PHE A 292 -0.68 -1.19 14.98
CA PHE A 292 -0.19 0.17 15.14
C PHE A 292 -0.04 0.90 13.81
N ASP A 293 0.47 0.21 12.78
CA ASP A 293 0.59 0.74 11.42
C ASP A 293 -0.80 1.10 10.86
N SER A 294 -1.75 0.15 10.96
CA SER A 294 -3.13 0.36 10.53
C SER A 294 -3.79 1.54 11.24
N ILE A 295 -3.58 1.72 12.55
CA ILE A 295 -4.14 2.86 13.29
C ILE A 295 -3.49 4.17 12.82
N LEU A 296 -2.15 4.24 12.73
CA LEU A 296 -1.46 5.47 12.33
C LEU A 296 -1.79 5.90 10.90
N GLU A 297 -1.86 4.96 9.97
CA GLU A 297 -2.24 5.24 8.58
C GLU A 297 -3.65 5.81 8.49
N ASN A 298 -4.63 5.18 9.16
CA ASN A 298 -6.01 5.66 9.15
C ASN A 298 -6.19 6.96 9.96
N LEU A 299 -5.46 7.17 11.06
CA LEU A 299 -5.43 8.45 11.77
C LEU A 299 -4.83 9.57 10.91
N PHE A 300 -3.86 9.26 10.06
CA PHE A 300 -3.31 10.23 9.12
C PHE A 300 -4.36 10.66 8.09
N GLN A 301 -5.18 9.72 7.61
CA GLN A 301 -6.33 10.04 6.75
C GLN A 301 -7.36 10.92 7.48
N VAL A 302 -7.67 10.60 8.75
CA VAL A 302 -8.53 11.45 9.59
C VAL A 302 -7.96 12.86 9.70
N ILE A 303 -6.66 13.00 9.93
CA ILE A 303 -6.00 14.31 9.97
C ILE A 303 -6.16 15.01 8.63
N ILE A 304 -5.80 14.39 7.50
CA ILE A 304 -5.92 15.06 6.19
C ILE A 304 -7.34 15.56 5.94
N GLN A 305 -8.35 14.77 6.31
CA GLN A 305 -9.73 15.04 5.93
C GLN A 305 -10.54 15.82 6.98
N ARG A 306 -10.12 15.84 8.26
CA ARG A 306 -10.88 16.41 9.37
C ARG A 306 -9.97 17.21 10.30
N GLN A 307 -9.85 18.52 10.02
CA GLN A 307 -8.95 19.40 10.77
C GLN A 307 -9.33 19.55 12.24
N GLN A 308 -10.62 19.46 12.59
CA GLN A 308 -11.05 19.63 13.99
C GLN A 308 -10.43 18.59 14.94
N PHE A 309 -10.04 17.41 14.46
CA PHE A 309 -9.45 16.37 15.29
C PHE A 309 -7.92 16.44 15.40
N HIS A 310 -7.25 17.29 14.62
CA HIS A 310 -5.77 17.39 14.63
C HIS A 310 -5.23 17.58 16.03
N LYS A 311 -5.72 18.60 16.72
CA LYS A 311 -5.26 18.95 18.06
C LYS A 311 -5.43 17.80 19.03
N ALA A 312 -6.61 17.16 19.04
CA ALA A 312 -6.90 16.04 19.94
C ALA A 312 -5.98 14.84 19.67
N ILE A 313 -5.76 14.50 18.38
CA ILE A 313 -4.89 13.40 17.97
C ILE A 313 -3.44 13.70 18.36
N TYR A 314 -2.88 14.85 17.96
CA TYR A 314 -1.47 15.15 18.21
C TYR A 314 -1.16 15.32 19.69
N LEU A 315 -2.00 16.01 20.48
CA LEU A 315 -1.78 16.19 21.91
C LEU A 315 -1.62 14.85 22.64
N ARG A 316 -2.44 13.87 22.27
CA ARG A 316 -2.38 12.52 22.84
C ARG A 316 -1.23 11.70 22.27
N LEU A 317 -0.99 11.79 20.97
CA LEU A 317 0.13 11.14 20.31
C LEU A 317 1.50 11.59 20.85
N LEU A 318 1.62 12.76 21.48
CA LEU A 318 2.85 13.16 22.19
C LEU A 318 3.14 12.30 23.43
N GLU A 319 2.11 11.66 24.02
CA GLU A 319 2.27 10.71 25.13
C GLU A 319 2.77 9.33 24.64
N PHE A 320 2.74 9.07 23.33
CA PHE A 320 3.13 7.79 22.74
C PHE A 320 4.64 7.58 22.83
N GLN A 321 5.06 6.50 23.48
CA GLN A 321 6.48 6.15 23.68
C GLN A 321 6.76 4.72 23.19
N ILE A 322 7.36 4.59 22.01
CA ILE A 322 7.73 3.29 21.40
C ILE A 322 8.67 2.50 22.31
N ASP A 323 9.59 3.18 23.02
CA ASP A 323 10.56 2.53 23.90
C ASP A 323 9.95 1.88 25.14
N LYS A 324 8.70 2.25 25.49
CA LYS A 324 7.96 1.62 26.59
C LYS A 324 7.18 0.39 26.15
N LYS A 325 7.17 0.04 24.86
CA LYS A 325 6.44 -1.12 24.35
C LYS A 325 7.26 -2.40 24.51
N TRP A 326 6.60 -3.46 24.95
CA TRP A 326 7.18 -4.73 25.31
C TRP A 326 7.01 -5.72 24.16
N GLN A 327 7.88 -6.72 24.14
CA GLN A 327 7.79 -7.86 23.24
C GLN A 327 6.59 -8.72 23.63
N LEU A 328 5.80 -9.15 22.64
CA LEU A 328 4.75 -10.14 22.84
C LEU A 328 5.35 -11.46 23.34
N PRO A 329 4.66 -12.19 24.24
CA PRO A 329 5.00 -13.58 24.54
C PRO A 329 5.11 -14.37 23.22
N ASN A 330 6.10 -15.26 23.12
CA ASN A 330 6.34 -16.16 21.97
C ASN A 330 6.85 -15.53 20.67
N THR A 331 6.87 -14.21 20.53
CA THR A 331 7.57 -13.57 19.39
C THR A 331 9.08 -13.74 19.57
N ARG A 332 9.85 -14.04 18.51
CA ARG A 332 11.31 -14.12 18.62
C ARG A 332 11.89 -12.72 18.83
N VAL A 333 12.99 -12.62 19.57
CA VAL A 333 13.67 -11.33 19.85
C VAL A 333 14.08 -10.61 18.56
N ILE A 334 14.42 -11.36 17.51
CA ILE A 334 14.77 -10.79 16.20
C ILE A 334 13.53 -10.16 15.56
N ASP A 335 12.40 -10.86 15.54
CA ASP A 335 11.15 -10.39 14.95
C ASP A 335 10.67 -9.13 15.68
N PHE A 336 10.68 -9.13 17.02
CA PHE A 336 10.38 -7.94 17.82
C PHE A 336 11.29 -6.75 17.48
N ARG A 337 12.60 -6.97 17.28
CA ARG A 337 13.51 -5.88 16.86
C ARG A 337 13.19 -5.36 15.47
N VAL A 338 12.78 -6.23 14.55
CA VAL A 338 12.36 -5.85 13.20
C VAL A 338 11.06 -5.05 13.26
N GLU A 339 10.06 -5.55 13.97
CA GLU A 339 8.78 -4.88 14.20
C GLU A 339 8.95 -3.52 14.88
N LYS A 340 9.82 -3.42 15.89
CA LYS A 340 10.12 -2.15 16.57
C LYS A 340 10.72 -1.14 15.59
N ARG A 341 11.65 -1.58 14.74
CA ARG A 341 12.23 -0.73 13.70
C ARG A 341 11.16 -0.29 12.71
N ASN A 342 10.32 -1.22 12.23
CA ASN A 342 9.22 -0.93 11.31
C ASN A 342 8.26 0.12 11.90
N MET A 343 7.88 -0.06 13.17
CA MET A 343 7.02 0.89 13.88
C MET A 343 7.67 2.27 14.01
N GLU A 344 8.96 2.34 14.33
CA GLU A 344 9.69 3.60 14.30
C GLU A 344 9.71 4.25 12.91
N ARG A 345 9.75 3.46 11.82
CA ARG A 345 9.70 3.99 10.45
C ARG A 345 8.34 4.62 10.16
N VAL A 346 7.26 3.89 10.46
CA VAL A 346 5.88 4.35 10.26
C VAL A 346 5.63 5.62 11.07
N TRP A 347 6.03 5.63 12.34
CA TRP A 347 5.92 6.80 13.21
C TRP A 347 6.67 8.03 12.65
N LYS A 348 7.89 7.82 12.13
CA LYS A 348 8.67 8.88 11.48
C LYS A 348 8.00 9.39 10.21
N LEU A 349 7.47 8.47 9.39
CA LEU A 349 6.76 8.80 8.17
C LEU A 349 5.50 9.61 8.46
N PHE A 350 4.73 9.20 9.47
CA PHE A 350 3.56 9.92 9.98
C PHE A 350 3.93 11.36 10.35
N ILE A 351 4.91 11.56 11.25
CA ILE A 351 5.33 12.92 11.66
C ILE A 351 5.83 13.74 10.47
N LYS A 352 6.63 13.14 9.57
CA LYS A 352 7.17 13.82 8.39
C LYS A 352 6.05 14.28 7.46
N ASN A 353 5.06 13.42 7.21
CA ASN A 353 3.91 13.75 6.37
C ASN A 353 3.03 14.81 7.05
N SER A 354 2.87 14.74 8.38
CA SER A 354 2.18 15.76 9.16
C SER A 354 2.82 17.15 9.08
N ILE A 355 4.15 17.22 9.10
CA ILE A 355 4.89 18.48 8.92
C ILE A 355 4.77 18.97 7.48
N ARG A 356 4.90 18.08 6.48
CA ARG A 356 4.78 18.42 5.06
C ARG A 356 3.39 18.93 4.69
N GLY A 357 2.35 18.36 5.28
CA GLY A 357 0.97 18.82 5.12
C GLY A 357 0.66 20.13 5.86
N ASN A 358 1.64 20.77 6.49
CA ASN A 358 1.47 21.97 7.33
C ASN A 358 0.46 21.82 8.50
N PHE A 359 0.08 20.58 8.84
CA PHE A 359 -0.77 20.28 10.00
C PHE A 359 -0.05 20.57 11.32
N ILE A 360 1.29 20.54 11.28
CA ILE A 360 2.18 20.90 12.37
C ILE A 360 3.00 22.12 11.94
N ASN A 361 2.50 23.32 12.24
CA ASN A 361 3.21 24.58 11.99
C ASN A 361 3.29 25.43 13.28
N SER A 362 4.25 26.37 13.34
CA SER A 362 4.44 27.25 14.50
C SER A 362 3.32 28.29 14.66
N THR A 363 2.54 28.50 13.60
CA THR A 363 1.54 29.56 13.49
C THR A 363 0.15 29.11 13.93
N ASN A 364 -0.15 27.80 13.95
CA ASN A 364 -1.48 27.27 14.21
C ASN A 364 -1.91 27.44 15.68
N GLY A 365 -1.03 27.86 16.59
CA GLY A 365 -1.36 28.07 18.02
C GLY A 365 -1.83 26.81 18.76
N VAL A 366 -1.83 25.66 18.09
CA VAL A 366 -2.33 24.38 18.59
C VAL A 366 -1.42 23.82 19.69
N TYR A 367 -0.12 24.09 19.60
CA TYR A 367 0.91 23.56 20.47
C TYR A 367 1.40 24.62 21.43
N ASN A 368 1.51 24.28 22.72
CA ASN A 368 2.23 25.14 23.65
C ASN A 368 3.73 25.17 23.29
N ALA A 369 4.47 26.14 23.86
CA ALA A 369 5.89 26.32 23.55
C ALA A 369 6.74 25.05 23.78
N ASP A 370 6.40 24.25 24.80
CA ASP A 370 7.11 23.02 25.15
C ASP A 370 6.84 21.88 24.18
N GLN A 371 5.60 21.72 23.72
CA GLN A 371 5.19 20.76 22.70
C GLN A 371 5.81 21.10 21.35
N TRP A 372 5.80 22.39 20.99
CA TRP A 372 6.47 22.86 19.78
C TRP A 372 7.99 22.64 19.86
N LYS A 373 8.58 22.82 21.03
CA LYS A 373 9.99 22.52 21.27
C LYS A 373 10.28 21.02 21.09
N PHE A 374 9.44 20.13 21.63
CA PHE A 374 9.58 18.68 21.43
C PHE A 374 9.44 18.27 19.95
N ILE A 375 8.45 18.81 19.25
CA ILE A 375 8.27 18.59 17.80
C ILE A 375 9.50 19.06 17.01
N ASN A 376 10.05 20.22 17.35
CA ASN A 376 11.28 20.72 16.73
C ASN A 376 12.50 19.89 17.11
N GLU A 377 12.56 19.33 18.31
CA GLU A 377 13.62 18.42 18.74
C GLU A 377 13.55 17.10 17.96
N LEU A 378 12.35 16.55 17.74
CA LEU A 378 12.14 15.40 16.84
C LEU A 378 12.56 15.73 15.42
N LYS A 379 12.10 16.86 14.87
CA LYS A 379 12.49 17.33 13.54
C LYS A 379 14.01 17.44 13.39
N ARG A 380 14.67 18.12 14.33
CA ARG A 380 16.14 18.27 14.34
C ARG A 380 16.88 16.96 14.53
N TYR A 381 16.37 16.05 15.37
CA TYR A 381 16.96 14.73 15.56
C TYR A 381 16.96 13.93 14.25
N TYR A 382 15.86 14.00 13.49
CA TYR A 382 15.74 13.30 12.23
C TYR A 382 16.52 13.97 11.10
N ASP A 383 16.44 15.31 10.98
CA ASP A 383 17.24 16.08 10.02
C ASP A 383 18.74 15.85 10.26
N GLY A 384 19.17 15.81 11.53
CA GLY A 384 20.56 15.54 11.91
C GLY A 384 21.03 14.12 11.58
N LYS A 385 20.15 13.12 11.73
CA LYS A 385 20.43 11.76 11.24
C LYS A 385 20.55 11.73 9.72
N GLU A 386 19.62 12.36 9.00
CA GLU A 386 19.64 12.41 7.54
C GLU A 386 20.91 13.09 7.01
N GLU A 387 21.31 14.23 7.59
CA GLU A 387 22.56 14.92 7.27
C GLU A 387 23.81 14.07 7.56
N HIS A 388 23.83 13.34 8.68
CA HIS A 388 24.94 12.44 9.02
C HIS A 388 25.13 11.35 7.95
N PHE A 389 24.03 10.77 7.45
CA PHE A 389 24.11 9.77 6.36
C PHE A 389 24.53 10.40 5.03
N LYS A 390 23.98 11.58 4.67
CA LYS A 390 24.39 12.34 3.48
C LYS A 390 25.88 12.69 3.51
N ARG A 391 26.41 13.16 4.64
CA ARG A 391 27.83 13.54 4.79
C ARG A 391 28.78 12.34 4.67
N ASN A 392 28.37 11.18 5.15
CA ASN A 392 29.20 9.99 5.10
C ASN A 392 29.20 9.29 3.74
N ARG A 393 28.54 9.86 2.71
CA ARG A 393 28.35 9.23 1.37
C ARG A 393 27.85 7.79 1.45
N LYS A 394 27.22 7.42 2.58
CA LYS A 394 26.55 6.14 2.74
C LYS A 394 25.12 6.36 2.25
N GLU A 395 24.64 5.48 1.38
CA GLU A 395 23.21 5.40 1.11
C GLU A 395 22.48 5.42 2.45
N TRP A 396 21.60 6.40 2.61
CA TRP A 396 20.75 6.46 3.79
C TRP A 396 19.92 5.18 3.82
N ARG A 397 20.28 4.28 4.73
CA ARG A 397 19.51 3.08 5.04
C ARG A 397 18.97 3.27 6.44
N LEU A 398 17.64 3.23 6.57
CA LEU A 398 16.92 3.43 7.82
C LEU A 398 17.27 2.39 8.92
N ASP A 399 18.14 1.44 8.59
CA ASP A 399 18.29 0.12 9.18
C ASP A 399 19.61 -0.02 9.95
N GLN A 400 20.54 0.93 9.78
CA GLN A 400 21.84 0.88 10.45
C GLN A 400 21.73 1.42 11.88
N PRO A 401 22.15 0.65 12.91
CA PRO A 401 22.23 1.15 14.27
C PRO A 401 23.24 2.31 14.33
N PHE A 402 22.81 3.42 14.91
CA PHE A 402 23.62 4.62 15.07
C PHE A 402 24.41 4.52 16.39
N TYR A 403 25.68 4.16 16.29
CA TYR A 403 26.66 4.32 17.36
C TYR A 403 27.59 5.47 16.95
N PRO A 404 27.36 6.70 17.41
CA PRO A 404 28.22 7.82 17.04
C PRO A 404 29.63 7.54 17.52
N ASN A 405 30.63 7.69 16.65
CA ASN A 405 32.02 7.57 17.06
C ASN A 405 32.33 8.66 18.10
N GLU A 406 33.33 8.41 18.95
CA GLU A 406 33.72 9.35 20.01
C GLU A 406 34.08 10.75 19.46
N LYS A 407 34.56 10.82 18.20
CA LYS A 407 34.83 12.06 17.46
C LYS A 407 33.55 12.81 17.05
N ASP A 408 32.48 12.10 16.68
CA ASP A 408 31.16 12.67 16.37
C ASP A 408 30.45 13.14 17.67
N LEU A 409 30.63 12.39 18.76
CA LEU A 409 30.22 12.80 20.10
C LEU A 409 30.97 14.05 20.59
N LEU A 410 32.27 14.18 20.27
CA LEU A 410 33.07 15.37 20.56
C LEU A 410 32.64 16.58 19.73
N PHE A 411 32.23 16.38 18.47
CA PHE A 411 31.63 17.42 17.64
C PHE A 411 30.26 17.87 18.18
N LEU A 412 29.41 16.94 18.59
CA LEU A 412 28.13 17.21 19.24
C LEU A 412 28.32 17.88 20.63
N LYS A 413 29.37 17.52 21.38
CA LYS A 413 29.77 18.17 22.65
C LYS A 413 30.28 19.61 22.46
N ARG A 414 30.96 19.91 21.36
CA ARG A 414 31.48 21.26 21.05
C ARG A 414 30.37 22.25 20.66
N ASN A 415 29.21 21.75 20.24
CA ASN A 415 28.07 22.60 19.92
C ASN A 415 27.32 22.99 21.23
N LYS A 416 27.59 24.19 21.75
CA LYS A 416 27.11 24.66 23.08
C LYS A 416 25.58 24.57 23.28
N LYS A 417 24.77 24.48 22.21
CA LYS A 417 23.31 24.28 22.26
C LYS A 417 22.89 22.81 22.50
N HIS A 418 23.73 21.83 22.17
CA HIS A 418 23.48 20.40 22.42
C HIS A 418 23.93 19.92 23.81
N ASN A 419 24.82 20.67 24.46
CA ASN A 419 25.23 20.44 25.85
C ASN A 419 24.08 20.58 26.85
N VAL A 420 22.97 21.21 26.44
CA VAL A 420 21.73 21.34 27.22
C VAL A 420 21.03 19.99 27.38
N LEU A 421 21.10 19.05 26.44
CA LEU A 421 20.45 17.73 26.51
C LEU A 421 21.17 16.75 27.45
N TYR A 422 22.51 16.69 27.39
CA TYR A 422 23.31 15.85 28.30
C TYR A 422 23.34 16.41 29.73
N ARG A 423 23.17 17.74 29.86
CA ARG A 423 22.97 18.41 31.15
C ARG A 423 21.52 18.33 31.63
N LEU A 424 20.48 18.33 30.79
CA LEU A 424 19.08 18.19 31.23
C LEU A 424 18.78 16.77 31.70
N GLN A 425 19.32 15.73 31.07
CA GLN A 425 19.17 14.36 31.55
C GLN A 425 19.79 14.18 32.95
N ASN A 426 20.90 14.87 33.23
CA ASN A 426 21.56 14.86 34.54
C ASN A 426 21.02 15.90 35.54
N ASN A 427 20.42 17.00 35.06
CA ASN A 427 19.83 18.08 35.87
C ASN A 427 18.36 17.82 36.22
N LEU A 428 17.61 17.03 35.44
CA LEU A 428 16.25 16.58 35.81
C LEU A 428 16.28 15.61 37.00
N LEU A 429 17.42 14.94 37.21
CA LEU A 429 17.67 14.14 38.41
C LEU A 429 18.27 14.95 39.58
N LYS A 430 18.72 16.18 39.34
CA LYS A 430 19.35 17.04 40.33
C LYS A 430 19.09 18.52 40.02
N ARG A 431 17.99 19.08 40.52
CA ARG A 431 17.93 20.40 41.18
C ARG A 431 16.49 20.82 41.50
N LYS A 432 16.19 20.84 42.80
CA LYS A 432 15.47 21.97 43.41
C LYS A 432 16.41 23.19 43.39
N ASN A 433 15.82 24.35 43.08
CA ASN A 433 16.23 25.72 43.39
C ASN A 433 17.31 26.47 42.57
N LYS A 434 16.82 27.64 42.11
CA LYS A 434 17.39 29.00 41.93
C LYS A 434 18.27 29.39 40.73
N ASP A 435 17.68 30.36 40.01
CA ASP A 435 18.17 31.66 39.49
C ASP A 435 19.39 31.73 38.57
N LEU A 436 19.20 32.39 37.42
CA LEU A 436 20.27 33.06 36.69
C LEU A 436 19.76 34.34 35.99
N SER A 437 20.48 35.43 36.29
CA SER A 437 20.36 36.80 35.81
C SER A 437 20.92 37.01 34.40
N ILE A 438 20.43 38.09 33.79
CA ILE A 438 20.76 38.61 32.46
C ILE A 438 21.99 39.52 32.55
N THR A 439 22.90 39.44 31.58
CA THR A 439 23.79 40.55 31.21
C THR A 439 23.92 40.66 29.69
N SER A 440 23.80 41.91 29.24
CA SER A 440 23.88 42.44 27.87
C SER A 440 25.32 42.77 27.48
N ASP A 441 25.67 42.62 26.19
CA ASP A 441 26.79 43.36 25.60
C ASP A 441 26.64 43.56 24.09
N ASN A 442 26.91 44.81 23.68
CA ASN A 442 26.80 45.41 22.36
C ASN A 442 27.74 44.77 21.32
N LYS A 443 27.23 44.45 20.11
CA LYS A 443 28.06 44.03 18.97
C LYS A 443 27.67 44.71 17.66
N ARG A 444 28.67 45.35 17.05
CA ARG A 444 28.69 45.90 15.68
C ARG A 444 28.18 44.88 14.65
N LEU A 445 27.34 45.37 13.73
CA LEU A 445 26.76 44.62 12.62
C LEU A 445 27.85 44.06 11.70
N LYS A 446 27.78 42.76 11.41
CA LYS A 446 28.58 42.11 10.37
C LYS A 446 27.84 42.24 9.03
N MET A 447 28.58 42.54 7.96
CA MET A 447 28.14 42.79 6.57
C MET A 447 27.27 41.71 5.86
N LYS A 448 26.71 40.73 6.57
CA LYS A 448 25.81 39.69 6.03
C LYS A 448 24.65 39.38 6.98
N SER A 449 24.04 40.41 7.55
CA SER A 449 22.83 40.31 8.36
C SER A 449 21.58 40.35 7.48
N GLY A 450 20.67 39.38 7.65
CA GLY A 450 19.38 39.37 6.93
C GLY A 450 18.43 40.48 7.40
N PHE A 451 17.43 40.79 6.57
CA PHE A 451 16.48 41.92 6.70
C PHE A 451 15.88 42.13 8.10
N SER A 452 15.66 41.07 8.87
CA SER A 452 15.08 41.17 10.22
C SER A 452 15.98 41.90 11.22
N GLN A 453 17.29 41.92 11.00
CA GLN A 453 18.25 42.56 11.90
C GLN A 453 18.32 44.09 11.72
N LEU A 454 18.00 44.60 10.52
CA LEU A 454 17.91 46.03 10.25
C LEU A 454 16.73 46.67 11.01
N TYR A 455 15.55 46.04 10.96
CA TYR A 455 14.37 46.52 11.68
C TYR A 455 14.48 46.41 13.20
N SER A 456 15.21 45.42 13.71
CA SER A 456 15.38 45.23 15.16
C SER A 456 16.38 46.20 15.81
N GLN A 457 17.10 47.00 15.03
CA GLN A 457 18.14 47.91 15.52
C GLN A 457 17.82 49.41 15.31
N CYS A 458 16.69 49.74 14.67
CA CYS A 458 16.20 51.10 14.62
C CYS A 458 15.35 51.37 15.87
N GLU A 459 15.97 51.90 16.93
CA GLU A 459 15.21 52.60 17.96
C GLU A 459 14.70 53.94 17.40
N PRO A 460 13.50 54.40 17.80
CA PRO A 460 12.84 55.55 17.18
C PRO A 460 13.57 56.90 17.34
N GLU A 461 14.62 56.96 18.18
CA GLU A 461 15.37 58.20 18.47
C GLU A 461 16.65 58.35 17.63
N ASP A 462 17.14 57.29 16.98
CA ASP A 462 18.35 57.33 16.17
C ASP A 462 18.03 57.55 14.68
N GLN A 463 18.47 58.70 14.13
CA GLN A 463 18.33 59.01 12.71
C GLN A 463 19.19 58.05 11.88
N PHE A 464 18.55 57.02 11.33
CA PHE A 464 19.19 56.03 10.48
C PHE A 464 19.57 56.65 9.12
N ASP A 465 20.88 56.73 8.85
CA ASP A 465 21.41 57.25 7.58
C ASP A 465 21.24 56.20 6.45
N MET A 466 20.19 56.40 5.65
CA MET A 466 19.81 55.52 4.53
C MET A 466 20.86 55.49 3.41
N THR A 467 21.82 56.42 3.38
CA THR A 467 22.89 56.44 2.37
C THR A 467 23.90 55.30 2.53
N GLN A 468 23.89 54.60 3.68
CA GLN A 468 24.80 53.49 3.96
C GLN A 468 24.27 52.12 3.47
N ILE A 469 23.04 52.06 2.97
CA ILE A 469 22.46 50.82 2.43
C ILE A 469 22.88 50.65 0.97
N ASP A 470 23.41 49.47 0.64
CA ASP A 470 23.75 49.08 -0.72
C ASP A 470 22.52 49.16 -1.66
N THR A 471 22.71 49.66 -2.88
CA THR A 471 21.63 50.01 -3.82
C THR A 471 20.75 48.80 -4.17
N ASN A 472 21.33 47.61 -4.27
CA ASN A 472 20.58 46.37 -4.50
C ASN A 472 19.70 45.97 -3.31
N THR A 473 20.15 46.28 -2.09
CA THR A 473 19.38 45.99 -0.87
C THR A 473 18.25 47.00 -0.72
N LEU A 474 18.51 48.27 -1.04
CA LEU A 474 17.50 49.32 -1.08
C LEU A 474 16.41 48.99 -2.11
N LEU A 475 16.79 48.57 -3.32
CA LEU A 475 15.87 48.11 -4.37
C LEU A 475 14.99 46.94 -3.91
N LYS A 476 15.57 45.97 -3.20
CA LYS A 476 14.80 44.83 -2.66
C LYS A 476 13.84 45.26 -1.56
N ILE A 477 14.22 46.21 -0.71
CA ILE A 477 13.33 46.78 0.30
C ILE A 477 12.18 47.49 -0.42
N CYS A 478 12.47 48.41 -1.36
CA CYS A 478 11.46 49.11 -2.14
C CYS A 478 10.51 48.14 -2.85
N LEU A 479 11.02 47.11 -3.53
CA LEU A 479 10.20 46.10 -4.18
C LEU A 479 9.31 45.35 -3.19
N ASN A 480 9.84 44.97 -2.03
CA ASN A 480 9.04 44.31 -1.00
C ASN A 480 7.97 45.23 -0.41
N THR A 481 8.26 46.52 -0.27
CA THR A 481 7.27 47.51 0.19
C THR A 481 6.19 47.68 -0.87
N PHE A 482 6.55 47.80 -2.15
CA PHE A 482 5.58 47.90 -3.24
C PHE A 482 4.70 46.65 -3.40
N THR A 483 5.23 45.46 -3.12
CA THR A 483 4.43 44.22 -3.21
C THR A 483 3.51 44.01 -2.01
N ASN A 484 3.87 44.53 -0.83
CA ASN A 484 3.12 44.31 0.41
C ASN A 484 2.18 45.48 0.78
N ASP A 485 2.34 46.65 0.16
CA ASP A 485 1.46 47.79 0.38
C ASP A 485 0.17 47.64 -0.46
N LEU A 486 -0.96 47.46 0.22
CA LEU A 486 -2.29 47.26 -0.36
C LEU A 486 -2.72 48.41 -1.29
N THR A 487 -2.10 49.58 -1.16
CA THR A 487 -2.35 50.75 -2.00
C THR A 487 -1.74 50.65 -3.41
N PHE A 488 -0.67 49.85 -3.60
CA PHE A 488 0.04 49.71 -4.88
C PHE A 488 -0.40 48.49 -5.70
N GLN A 489 -1.06 47.52 -5.06
CA GLN A 489 -1.69 46.35 -5.69
C GLN A 489 -2.55 46.70 -6.93
N PRO A 490 -3.42 47.73 -6.90
CA PRO A 490 -4.23 48.10 -8.06
C PRO A 490 -3.41 48.58 -9.27
N ILE A 491 -2.29 49.28 -9.03
CA ILE A 491 -1.39 49.78 -10.07
C ILE A 491 -0.59 48.62 -10.68
N LEU A 492 -0.10 47.71 -9.83
CA LEU A 492 0.60 46.50 -10.26
C LEU A 492 -0.31 45.60 -11.11
N ASN A 493 -1.56 45.39 -10.68
CA ASN A 493 -2.54 44.62 -11.43
C ASN A 493 -2.86 45.27 -12.77
N LYS A 494 -3.01 46.61 -12.82
CA LYS A 494 -3.17 47.33 -14.09
C LYS A 494 -1.96 47.19 -15.03
N LEU A 495 -0.74 47.18 -14.50
CA LEU A 495 0.48 46.96 -15.30
C LEU A 495 0.57 45.53 -15.83
N ILE A 496 0.15 44.55 -15.02
CA ILE A 496 0.03 43.15 -15.45
C ILE A 496 -1.03 43.02 -16.54
N ASP A 497 -2.19 43.67 -16.40
CA ASP A 497 -3.24 43.65 -17.41
C ASP A 497 -2.76 44.30 -18.72
N VAL A 498 -2.10 45.47 -18.66
CA VAL A 498 -1.48 46.10 -19.84
C VAL A 498 -0.42 45.19 -20.48
N SER A 499 0.35 44.44 -19.69
CA SER A 499 1.33 43.49 -20.23
C SER A 499 0.68 42.28 -20.91
N LYS A 500 -0.48 41.82 -20.41
CA LYS A 500 -1.28 40.76 -21.02
C LYS A 500 -1.90 41.24 -22.32
N ASP A 501 -2.45 42.45 -22.33
CA ASP A 501 -3.00 43.06 -23.54
C ASP A 501 -1.91 43.20 -24.62
N TYR A 502 -0.69 43.58 -24.23
CA TYR A 502 0.46 43.63 -25.16
C TYR A 502 0.88 42.25 -25.70
N LEU A 503 0.75 41.20 -24.88
CA LEU A 503 1.04 39.83 -25.28
C LEU A 503 -0.07 39.26 -26.19
N GLU A 504 -1.33 39.57 -25.92
CA GLU A 504 -2.47 39.18 -26.77
C GLU A 504 -2.41 39.87 -28.12
N ILE A 505 -2.11 41.18 -28.16
CA ILE A 505 -1.92 41.91 -29.41
C ILE A 505 -0.74 41.33 -30.22
N ASN A 506 0.37 40.94 -29.56
CA ASN A 506 1.48 40.30 -30.26
C ASN A 506 1.17 38.87 -30.72
N ASN A 507 0.34 38.12 -29.99
CA ASN A 507 -0.06 36.77 -30.36
C ASN A 507 -1.11 36.77 -31.49
N ASP A 508 -1.98 37.76 -31.55
CA ASP A 508 -2.94 37.97 -32.66
C ASP A 508 -2.27 38.46 -33.96
N VAL A 509 -1.05 38.99 -33.87
CA VAL A 509 -0.21 39.28 -35.04
C VAL A 509 0.48 38.01 -35.58
N VAL A 510 0.61 36.95 -34.77
CA VAL A 510 1.24 35.68 -35.18
C VAL A 510 0.22 34.62 -35.66
N SER A 511 -1.06 34.75 -35.33
CA SER A 511 -2.09 33.74 -35.63
C SER A 511 -2.84 33.90 -36.96
N LYS A 512 -2.50 34.90 -37.79
CA LYS A 512 -3.17 35.14 -39.10
C LYS A 512 -2.52 34.51 -40.33
N GLU A 513 -1.39 33.81 -40.23
CA GLU A 513 -0.73 33.20 -41.41
C GLU A 513 -0.76 31.66 -41.49
N ASN A 514 -1.33 30.92 -40.53
CA ASN A 514 -1.35 29.45 -40.59
C ASN A 514 -2.71 28.81 -40.24
N ARG A 515 -3.73 29.07 -41.07
CA ARG A 515 -4.92 28.19 -41.16
C ARG A 515 -5.09 27.69 -42.58
N MET A 516 -4.41 26.58 -42.88
CA MET A 516 -4.73 25.76 -44.04
C MET A 516 -4.62 24.28 -43.63
N TYR A 517 -5.76 23.57 -43.74
CA TYR A 517 -5.96 22.12 -43.61
C TYR A 517 -5.91 21.47 -42.22
N ASN A 518 -7.08 21.14 -41.67
CA ASN A 518 -7.26 19.96 -40.79
C ASN A 518 -8.49 19.16 -41.29
N PRO A 519 -8.32 17.93 -41.82
CA PRO A 519 -9.38 17.18 -42.51
C PRO A 519 -10.13 16.16 -41.64
N TYR A 520 -10.26 16.37 -40.32
CA TYR A 520 -10.95 15.41 -39.43
C TYR A 520 -11.87 16.09 -38.41
N GLU A 521 -12.85 16.86 -38.88
CA GLU A 521 -14.07 17.12 -38.11
C GLU A 521 -15.21 16.30 -38.73
N GLU A 522 -15.49 15.15 -38.11
CA GLU A 522 -16.67 14.34 -38.39
C GLU A 522 -17.91 15.04 -37.83
N LYS A 523 -18.95 15.08 -38.66
CA LYS A 523 -20.22 15.76 -38.42
C LYS A 523 -21.08 14.93 -37.47
N GLU A 524 -21.67 15.61 -36.49
CA GLU A 524 -22.83 15.12 -35.76
C GLU A 524 -24.05 15.23 -36.67
N ASP A 525 -24.65 14.08 -37.03
CA ASP A 525 -25.97 14.05 -37.66
C ASP A 525 -27.03 13.77 -36.59
N VAL A 526 -27.93 14.75 -36.47
CA VAL A 526 -29.24 14.69 -35.81
C VAL A 526 -30.26 14.31 -36.88
N GLU A 527 -31.15 13.35 -36.62
CA GLU A 527 -32.61 13.45 -36.88
C GLU A 527 -33.36 12.13 -36.55
N ASP A 528 -34.24 12.24 -35.55
CA ASP A 528 -35.66 11.88 -35.49
C ASP A 528 -36.25 10.60 -36.13
N SER A 529 -37.06 9.92 -35.29
CA SER A 529 -38.50 9.64 -35.43
C SER A 529 -38.96 8.19 -35.18
N GLU A 530 -40.11 8.13 -34.51
CA GLU A 530 -40.87 7.00 -33.97
C GLU A 530 -41.56 6.15 -35.07
N GLU A 531 -41.86 4.87 -34.81
CA GLU A 531 -43.19 4.22 -34.93
C GLU A 531 -43.12 2.68 -34.86
N GLU A 532 -44.29 2.08 -34.65
CA GLU A 532 -44.64 0.86 -33.91
C GLU A 532 -44.66 -0.47 -34.71
N GLU A 533 -44.97 -1.54 -33.93
CA GLU A 533 -45.77 -2.73 -34.28
C GLU A 533 -45.11 -4.04 -34.83
N THR A 534 -45.01 -5.01 -33.90
CA THR A 534 -45.53 -6.41 -33.90
C THR A 534 -45.12 -7.50 -34.92
N GLU A 535 -45.00 -8.72 -34.34
CA GLU A 535 -45.26 -10.10 -34.85
C GLU A 535 -44.12 -11.05 -35.29
N ASN A 536 -43.97 -12.10 -34.46
CA ASN A 536 -43.83 -13.55 -34.74
C ASN A 536 -42.57 -14.18 -35.41
N GLU A 537 -42.08 -15.23 -34.68
CA GLU A 537 -41.33 -16.44 -35.10
C GLU A 537 -39.81 -16.34 -35.44
N PRO A 538 -39.01 -17.43 -35.30
CA PRO A 538 -39.10 -18.62 -34.44
C PRO A 538 -37.79 -18.90 -33.65
N SER A 539 -37.81 -19.93 -32.82
CA SER A 539 -36.67 -20.50 -32.07
C SER A 539 -35.46 -20.82 -32.95
N ILE A 540 -34.32 -20.18 -32.69
CA ILE A 540 -33.02 -20.51 -33.28
C ILE A 540 -32.26 -21.41 -32.31
N GLU A 541 -32.06 -22.67 -32.71
CA GLU A 541 -31.08 -23.57 -32.13
C GLU A 541 -29.67 -22.98 -32.29
N GLU A 542 -28.89 -22.99 -31.20
CA GLU A 542 -27.56 -22.43 -31.10
C GLU A 542 -26.59 -23.02 -32.15
N ALA A 543 -26.30 -22.25 -33.21
CA ALA A 543 -25.26 -22.59 -34.17
C ALA A 543 -23.87 -22.21 -33.62
N ASN A 544 -23.05 -23.23 -33.39
CA ASN A 544 -21.61 -23.16 -33.12
C ASN A 544 -20.84 -22.51 -34.29
N THR A 545 -20.77 -21.18 -34.36
CA THR A 545 -19.98 -20.48 -35.39
C THR A 545 -18.93 -19.54 -34.81
N VAL A 546 -17.71 -19.61 -35.34
CA VAL A 546 -16.57 -18.74 -34.99
C VAL A 546 -16.13 -17.97 -36.26
N TYR A 547 -15.76 -16.70 -36.10
CA TYR A 547 -15.31 -15.85 -37.20
C TYR A 547 -13.82 -16.03 -37.49
N ASN A 548 -13.45 -16.15 -38.77
CA ASN A 548 -12.04 -16.15 -39.19
C ASN A 548 -11.46 -14.73 -39.28
N SER A 549 -10.15 -14.62 -39.54
CA SER A 549 -9.42 -13.34 -39.65
C SER A 549 -9.88 -12.42 -40.81
N LYS A 550 -10.80 -12.89 -41.65
CA LYS A 550 -11.48 -12.11 -42.70
C LYS A 550 -12.96 -11.84 -42.39
N GLY A 551 -13.43 -12.15 -41.19
CA GLY A 551 -14.81 -11.94 -40.76
C GLY A 551 -15.82 -12.93 -41.36
N ALA A 552 -15.36 -14.02 -42.01
CA ALA A 552 -16.26 -15.04 -42.53
C ALA A 552 -16.61 -16.07 -41.45
N ILE A 553 -17.88 -16.50 -41.45
CA ILE A 553 -18.43 -17.54 -40.58
C ILE A 553 -17.90 -18.89 -41.07
N VAL A 554 -17.10 -19.58 -40.25
CA VAL A 554 -16.54 -20.90 -40.57
C VAL A 554 -16.92 -21.90 -39.47
N SER A 555 -17.12 -23.17 -39.84
CA SER A 555 -17.44 -24.23 -38.87
C SER A 555 -16.29 -24.47 -37.89
N LYS A 556 -16.65 -24.80 -36.64
CA LYS A 556 -15.71 -25.04 -35.52
C LYS A 556 -14.69 -26.15 -35.81
N GLU A 557 -15.08 -27.14 -36.62
CA GLU A 557 -14.24 -28.26 -37.07
C GLU A 557 -13.08 -27.83 -37.97
N ALA A 558 -13.17 -26.69 -38.65
CA ALA A 558 -12.09 -26.17 -39.50
C ALA A 558 -10.92 -25.54 -38.70
N PHE A 559 -11.08 -25.38 -37.39
CA PHE A 559 -10.06 -24.79 -36.48
C PHE A 559 -9.43 -25.80 -35.52
N GLU A 560 -9.77 -27.09 -35.62
CA GLU A 560 -9.03 -28.14 -34.91
C GLU A 560 -7.67 -28.35 -35.57
N LEU A 561 -6.73 -27.46 -35.26
CA LEU A 561 -5.33 -27.66 -35.56
C LEU A 561 -4.87 -28.91 -34.82
N THR A 562 -4.20 -29.80 -35.55
CA THR A 562 -3.40 -30.87 -34.94
C THR A 562 -2.41 -30.24 -33.96
N ASP A 563 -1.99 -30.98 -32.94
CA ASP A 563 -1.03 -30.44 -31.97
C ASP A 563 0.26 -29.97 -32.66
N GLU A 564 0.71 -30.67 -33.70
CA GLU A 564 1.79 -30.23 -34.59
C GLU A 564 1.49 -28.88 -35.28
N GLY A 565 0.27 -28.69 -35.78
CA GLY A 565 -0.16 -27.42 -36.38
C GLY A 565 -0.19 -26.27 -35.37
N LYS A 566 -0.55 -26.53 -34.11
CA LYS A 566 -0.48 -25.55 -33.02
C LYS A 566 0.97 -25.18 -32.70
N TYR A 567 1.87 -26.16 -32.66
CA TYR A 567 3.30 -25.94 -32.44
C TYR A 567 3.92 -25.06 -33.54
N GLU A 568 3.59 -25.31 -34.81
CA GLU A 568 4.11 -24.52 -35.92
C GLU A 568 3.56 -23.08 -35.92
N GLN A 569 2.28 -22.89 -35.61
CA GLN A 569 1.72 -21.54 -35.45
C GLN A 569 2.34 -20.78 -34.28
N LEU A 570 2.58 -21.46 -33.16
CA LEU A 570 3.24 -20.87 -32.00
C LEU A 570 4.68 -20.46 -32.34
N ARG A 571 5.41 -21.28 -33.11
CA ARG A 571 6.74 -20.97 -33.63
C ARG A 571 6.73 -19.70 -34.49
N VAL A 572 5.80 -19.60 -35.44
CA VAL A 572 5.64 -18.41 -36.29
C VAL A 572 5.31 -17.17 -35.46
N LEU A 573 4.43 -17.30 -34.46
CA LEU A 573 4.05 -16.21 -33.58
C LEU A 573 5.25 -15.69 -32.78
N ILE A 574 6.05 -16.58 -32.19
CA ILE A 574 7.26 -16.20 -31.47
C ILE A 574 8.26 -15.50 -32.38
N GLN A 575 8.49 -16.02 -33.60
CA GLN A 575 9.39 -15.37 -34.55
C GLN A 575 8.90 -13.97 -34.96
N ASN A 576 7.59 -13.79 -35.11
CA ASN A 576 7.01 -12.48 -35.41
C ASN A 576 7.13 -11.52 -34.23
N LEU A 577 6.96 -12.00 -33.00
CA LEU A 577 7.17 -11.22 -31.79
C LEU A 577 8.63 -10.78 -31.64
N PHE A 578 9.60 -11.68 -31.86
CA PHE A 578 11.02 -11.32 -31.88
C PHE A 578 11.31 -10.26 -32.96
N LYS A 579 10.83 -10.44 -34.19
CA LYS A 579 11.00 -9.46 -35.26
C LYS A 579 10.39 -8.10 -34.91
N SER A 580 9.21 -8.08 -34.29
CA SER A 580 8.56 -6.86 -33.84
C SER A 580 9.35 -6.17 -32.73
N GLN A 581 9.84 -6.94 -31.76
CA GLN A 581 10.58 -6.43 -30.62
C GLN A 581 11.95 -5.89 -31.04
N ILE A 582 12.69 -6.61 -31.87
CA ILE A 582 13.98 -6.15 -32.42
C ILE A 582 13.79 -4.86 -33.24
N LYS A 583 12.73 -4.78 -34.07
CA LYS A 583 12.41 -3.54 -34.79
C LYS A 583 12.12 -2.39 -33.84
N HIS A 584 11.33 -2.63 -32.79
CA HIS A 584 11.04 -1.62 -31.78
C HIS A 584 12.32 -1.14 -31.07
N ASP A 585 13.22 -2.05 -30.68
CA ASP A 585 14.46 -1.71 -30.00
C ASP A 585 15.44 -0.97 -30.92
N LEU A 586 15.48 -1.31 -32.21
CA LEU A 586 16.24 -0.57 -33.23
C LEU A 586 15.69 0.85 -33.45
N ILE A 587 14.36 1.01 -33.46
CA ILE A 587 13.73 2.34 -33.55
C ILE A 587 14.10 3.17 -32.32
N MET A 588 14.09 2.57 -31.13
CA MET A 588 14.48 3.26 -29.89
C MET A 588 15.94 3.68 -29.92
N LYS A 589 16.87 2.80 -30.33
CA LYS A 589 18.31 3.11 -30.43
C LYS A 589 18.65 4.16 -31.49
N THR A 590 17.85 4.27 -32.56
CA THR A 590 18.07 5.24 -33.65
C THR A 590 17.38 6.59 -33.44
N SER A 591 16.41 6.67 -32.53
CA SER A 591 15.61 7.87 -32.27
C SER A 591 16.26 8.95 -31.39
N SER A 592 17.59 8.93 -31.20
CA SER A 592 18.31 9.97 -30.45
C SER A 592 18.21 11.37 -31.08
N ASP A 593 17.79 11.48 -32.35
CA ASP A 593 17.46 12.75 -33.00
C ASP A 593 15.93 12.99 -33.05
N GLY A 594 15.43 13.64 -32.00
CA GLY A 594 14.46 14.74 -32.16
C GLY A 594 12.95 14.47 -32.13
N SER A 595 12.43 13.25 -31.89
CA SER A 595 10.98 13.08 -31.70
C SER A 595 10.57 13.04 -30.21
N ASP A 596 9.65 13.91 -29.81
CA ASP A 596 9.17 14.01 -28.41
C ASP A 596 8.46 12.74 -27.92
N ILE A 597 7.94 11.93 -28.85
CA ILE A 597 7.31 10.63 -28.58
C ILE A 597 8.37 9.60 -28.13
N ALA A 598 9.55 9.60 -28.75
CA ALA A 598 10.65 8.73 -28.33
C ALA A 598 11.15 9.09 -26.93
N ARG A 599 11.19 10.38 -26.58
CA ARG A 599 11.58 10.83 -25.23
C ARG A 599 10.60 10.39 -24.14
N LEU A 600 9.29 10.42 -24.40
CA LEU A 600 8.26 9.96 -23.44
C LEU A 600 8.34 8.45 -23.18
N LEU A 601 8.53 7.63 -24.22
CA LEU A 601 8.69 6.18 -24.07
C LEU A 601 10.03 5.79 -23.42
N HIS A 602 11.10 6.56 -23.68
CA HIS A 602 12.40 6.37 -23.02
C HIS A 602 12.38 6.78 -21.53
N LEU A 603 11.54 7.75 -21.16
CA LEU A 603 11.29 8.15 -19.78
C LEU A 603 10.54 7.05 -19.00
N GLU A 604 9.50 6.44 -19.57
CA GLU A 604 8.71 5.41 -18.88
C GLU A 604 9.50 4.11 -18.65
N SER A 605 10.31 3.69 -19.63
CA SER A 605 11.19 2.53 -19.51
C SER A 605 12.38 2.75 -18.57
N SER A 606 13.02 3.93 -18.60
CA SER A 606 14.14 4.25 -17.70
C SER A 606 13.70 4.50 -16.25
N LEU A 607 12.49 5.05 -16.03
CA LEU A 607 11.97 5.34 -14.70
C LEU A 607 11.45 4.08 -13.98
N THR A 608 10.90 3.11 -14.71
CA THR A 608 10.22 1.97 -14.06
C THR A 608 11.15 0.80 -13.74
N LYS A 609 12.33 0.65 -14.39
CA LYS A 609 13.21 -0.54 -14.29
C LYS A 609 12.46 -1.87 -14.42
N LYS A 610 11.26 -1.86 -14.99
CA LYS A 610 10.40 -3.04 -15.11
C LYS A 610 10.76 -3.79 -16.39
N PRO A 611 10.76 -5.13 -16.37
CA PRO A 611 10.91 -5.92 -17.58
C PRO A 611 9.81 -5.57 -18.58
N ASN A 612 10.16 -5.50 -19.87
CA ASN A 612 9.21 -5.27 -20.95
C ASN A 612 8.25 -6.46 -21.04
N ALA A 613 6.95 -6.18 -20.96
CA ALA A 613 5.89 -7.20 -20.98
C ALA A 613 5.96 -8.10 -22.23
N ASN A 614 6.40 -7.57 -23.38
CA ASN A 614 6.56 -8.35 -24.60
C ASN A 614 7.67 -9.39 -24.47
N VAL A 615 8.81 -9.01 -23.87
CA VAL A 615 9.94 -9.92 -23.64
C VAL A 615 9.57 -11.00 -22.63
N THR A 616 8.88 -10.62 -21.55
CA THR A 616 8.31 -11.56 -20.58
C THR A 616 7.36 -12.57 -21.24
N LEU A 617 6.51 -12.12 -22.17
CA LEU A 617 5.60 -12.99 -22.92
C LEU A 617 6.38 -13.94 -23.83
N ILE A 618 7.38 -13.43 -24.58
CA ILE A 618 8.26 -14.26 -25.40
C ILE A 618 8.94 -15.35 -24.56
N ILE A 619 9.52 -14.99 -23.40
CA ILE A 619 10.18 -15.95 -22.49
C ILE A 619 9.23 -17.10 -22.11
N ARG A 620 7.99 -16.78 -21.76
CA ARG A 620 6.99 -17.79 -21.36
C ARG A 620 6.59 -18.71 -22.51
N LEU A 621 6.42 -18.16 -23.71
CA LEU A 621 6.08 -18.93 -24.90
C LEU A 621 7.26 -19.83 -25.33
N CYS A 622 8.49 -19.31 -25.31
CA CYS A 622 9.69 -20.07 -25.64
C CYS A 622 9.90 -21.26 -24.70
N SER A 623 9.67 -21.07 -23.40
CA SER A 623 9.84 -22.15 -22.40
C SER A 623 8.84 -23.30 -22.60
N GLN A 624 7.68 -23.03 -23.21
CA GLN A 624 6.66 -24.04 -23.51
C GLN A 624 6.93 -24.82 -24.81
N LEU A 625 7.76 -24.26 -25.70
CA LEU A 625 8.15 -24.92 -26.94
C LEU A 625 9.38 -25.78 -26.70
N ASP A 626 9.36 -27.03 -27.18
CA ASP A 626 10.54 -27.88 -27.15
C ASP A 626 11.45 -27.66 -28.38
N ASP A 627 11.82 -26.41 -28.66
CA ASP A 627 12.68 -26.04 -29.80
C ASP A 627 13.96 -25.32 -29.32
N ASP A 628 15.11 -25.97 -29.51
CA ASP A 628 16.42 -25.44 -29.10
C ASP A 628 16.89 -24.25 -29.95
N VAL A 629 16.41 -24.14 -31.19
CA VAL A 629 16.74 -23.00 -32.06
C VAL A 629 16.12 -21.72 -31.50
N ILE A 630 14.87 -21.79 -31.03
CA ILE A 630 14.17 -20.65 -30.45
C ILE A 630 14.78 -20.27 -29.09
N ARG A 631 15.15 -21.26 -28.27
CA ARG A 631 15.85 -20.99 -27.00
C ARG A 631 17.22 -20.33 -27.23
N LYS A 632 17.94 -20.74 -28.28
CA LYS A 632 19.19 -20.09 -28.67
C LYS A 632 18.95 -18.64 -29.09
N GLN A 633 17.93 -18.39 -29.92
CA GLN A 633 17.56 -17.01 -30.32
C GLN A 633 17.16 -16.15 -29.11
N LEU A 634 16.45 -16.72 -28.14
CA LEU A 634 16.11 -16.03 -26.90
C LEU A 634 17.36 -15.69 -26.09
N GLN A 635 18.28 -16.65 -25.95
CA GLN A 635 19.55 -16.44 -25.24
C GLN A 635 20.38 -15.35 -25.92
N GLU A 636 20.50 -15.41 -27.24
CA GLU A 636 21.21 -14.41 -28.04
C GLU A 636 20.56 -13.02 -27.87
N TYR A 637 19.23 -12.93 -27.91
CA TYR A 637 18.50 -11.68 -27.69
C TYR A 637 18.76 -11.10 -26.28
N ILE A 638 18.64 -11.92 -25.22
CA ILE A 638 18.90 -11.49 -23.85
C ILE A 638 20.36 -11.03 -23.71
N MET A 639 21.31 -11.76 -24.28
CA MET A 639 22.74 -11.48 -24.11
C MET A 639 23.29 -10.37 -25.00
N HIS A 640 22.77 -10.17 -26.20
CA HIS A 640 23.28 -9.20 -27.18
C HIS A 640 22.44 -7.92 -27.23
N ASP A 641 21.11 -8.00 -27.17
CA ASP A 641 20.26 -6.84 -27.41
C ASP A 641 19.87 -6.11 -26.12
N THR A 642 19.71 -6.85 -25.01
CA THR A 642 19.29 -6.28 -23.72
C THR A 642 20.44 -6.01 -22.75
N LEU A 643 21.61 -6.59 -23.00
CA LEU A 643 22.75 -6.49 -22.09
C LEU A 643 23.48 -5.17 -22.32
N ASP A 644 22.99 -4.16 -21.61
CA ASP A 644 23.67 -2.89 -21.40
C ASP A 644 24.18 -2.84 -19.96
N MET A 645 25.44 -2.42 -19.76
CA MET A 645 26.06 -2.36 -18.44
C MET A 645 25.33 -1.40 -17.50
N GLU A 646 24.63 -0.40 -18.03
CA GLU A 646 23.80 0.52 -17.25
C GLU A 646 22.49 -0.13 -16.78
N ASN A 647 22.03 -1.19 -17.45
CA ASN A 647 20.75 -1.87 -17.22
C ASN A 647 20.86 -3.37 -16.92
N LEU A 648 22.01 -3.84 -16.41
CA LEU A 648 22.24 -5.26 -16.08
C LEU A 648 21.13 -5.88 -15.22
N MET A 649 20.50 -5.09 -14.33
CA MET A 649 19.37 -5.54 -13.52
C MET A 649 18.20 -6.06 -14.39
N ILE A 650 17.91 -5.41 -15.51
CA ILE A 650 16.83 -5.82 -16.43
C ILE A 650 17.20 -7.16 -17.07
N THR A 651 18.44 -7.29 -17.55
CA THR A 651 18.94 -8.56 -18.12
C THR A 651 18.87 -9.70 -17.10
N ILE A 652 19.27 -9.46 -15.85
CA ILE A 652 19.20 -10.45 -14.78
C ILE A 652 17.76 -10.83 -14.47
N ASN A 653 16.82 -9.88 -14.49
CA ASN A 653 15.40 -10.18 -14.32
C ASN A 653 14.86 -11.06 -15.46
N TYR A 654 15.27 -10.84 -16.71
CA TYR A 654 14.92 -11.71 -17.83
C TYR A 654 15.51 -13.11 -17.69
N ILE A 655 16.78 -13.23 -17.29
CA ILE A 655 17.40 -14.54 -17.03
C ILE A 655 16.66 -15.27 -15.91
N LEU A 656 16.34 -14.59 -14.81
CA LEU A 656 15.60 -15.17 -13.70
C LEU A 656 14.19 -15.60 -14.12
N GLU A 657 13.48 -14.78 -14.87
CA GLU A 657 12.15 -15.13 -15.38
C GLU A 657 12.23 -16.34 -16.32
N TRP A 658 13.24 -16.39 -17.20
CA TRP A 658 13.42 -17.51 -18.12
C TRP A 658 13.76 -18.80 -17.39
N MET A 659 14.78 -18.80 -16.54
CA MET A 659 15.22 -20.00 -15.81
C MET A 659 14.14 -20.52 -14.85
N ASN A 660 13.35 -19.64 -14.23
CA ASN A 660 12.22 -20.06 -13.41
C ASN A 660 11.10 -20.70 -14.26
N ASN A 661 10.82 -20.17 -15.45
CA ASN A 661 9.83 -20.77 -16.35
C ASN A 661 10.28 -22.14 -16.88
N GLU A 662 11.53 -22.29 -17.32
CA GLU A 662 12.10 -23.57 -17.75
C GLU A 662 12.01 -24.62 -16.62
N TRP A 663 12.38 -24.23 -15.40
CA TRP A 663 12.27 -25.13 -14.24
C TRP A 663 10.80 -25.51 -13.95
N MET A 664 9.87 -24.56 -14.03
CA MET A 664 8.44 -24.82 -13.83
C MET A 664 7.87 -25.77 -14.90
N VAL A 665 8.32 -25.66 -16.16
CA VAL A 665 7.91 -26.57 -17.23
C VAL A 665 8.42 -27.97 -16.95
N ILE A 666 9.69 -28.14 -16.58
CA ILE A 666 10.25 -29.44 -16.18
C ILE A 666 9.49 -30.05 -15.01
N GLN A 667 9.15 -29.25 -13.98
CA GLN A 667 8.37 -29.74 -12.84
C GLN A 667 6.95 -30.20 -13.23
N LYS A 668 6.34 -29.57 -14.22
CA LYS A 668 5.04 -30.02 -14.75
C LYS A 668 5.18 -31.35 -15.50
N THR A 669 6.19 -31.48 -16.34
CA THR A 669 6.46 -32.71 -17.12
C THR A 669 6.81 -33.90 -16.20
N LYS A 670 7.58 -33.68 -15.13
CA LYS A 670 7.90 -34.73 -14.15
C LYS A 670 6.68 -35.21 -13.35
N ARG A 671 5.66 -34.38 -13.17
CA ARG A 671 4.40 -34.80 -12.54
C ARG A 671 3.54 -35.67 -13.46
N SER A 672 3.70 -35.54 -14.78
CA SER A 672 2.93 -36.31 -15.76
C SER A 672 3.65 -37.58 -16.24
N MET A 673 4.98 -37.64 -16.20
CA MET A 673 5.76 -38.82 -16.62
C MET A 673 6.72 -39.29 -15.52
N ALA A 674 6.64 -40.57 -15.16
CA ALA A 674 7.42 -41.14 -14.07
C ALA A 674 8.90 -41.38 -14.47
N LYS A 675 9.80 -40.64 -13.81
CA LYS A 675 11.19 -41.00 -13.44
C LYS A 675 12.24 -41.18 -14.57
N ASN A 676 12.58 -40.12 -15.31
CA ASN A 676 13.94 -39.98 -15.85
C ASN A 676 14.62 -38.73 -15.25
N ASP A 677 15.89 -38.87 -14.83
CA ASP A 677 16.69 -37.76 -14.29
C ASP A 677 17.24 -36.85 -15.41
N ASP A 678 17.23 -37.31 -16.66
CA ASP A 678 17.77 -36.62 -17.84
C ASP A 678 17.08 -35.26 -18.15
N ASP A 679 15.84 -35.03 -17.68
CA ASP A 679 15.11 -33.78 -17.96
C ASP A 679 15.80 -32.53 -17.39
N TYR A 680 16.66 -32.67 -16.38
CA TYR A 680 17.40 -31.53 -15.83
C TYR A 680 18.63 -31.14 -16.68
N GLU A 681 19.13 -32.04 -17.54
CA GLU A 681 20.29 -31.74 -18.39
C GLU A 681 20.04 -30.53 -19.28
N LYS A 682 18.83 -30.44 -19.83
CA LYS A 682 18.44 -29.31 -20.69
C LYS A 682 18.42 -27.97 -19.95
N TYR A 683 17.89 -27.95 -18.72
CA TYR A 683 17.94 -26.75 -17.87
C TYR A 683 19.38 -26.34 -17.57
N TYR A 684 20.22 -27.30 -17.17
CA TYR A 684 21.62 -27.01 -16.87
C TYR A 684 22.42 -26.59 -18.09
N TYR A 685 22.13 -27.14 -19.27
CA TYR A 685 22.73 -26.72 -20.53
C TYR A 685 22.48 -25.22 -20.80
N TRP A 686 21.21 -24.79 -20.77
CA TRP A 686 20.86 -23.39 -21.03
C TRP A 686 21.34 -22.46 -19.92
N LEU A 687 21.25 -22.88 -18.66
CA LEU A 687 21.79 -22.13 -17.54
C LEU A 687 23.30 -21.93 -17.68
N ASN A 688 24.04 -22.99 -17.99
CA ASN A 688 25.49 -22.92 -18.14
C ASN A 688 25.87 -21.99 -19.29
N LEU A 689 25.25 -22.14 -20.46
CA LEU A 689 25.52 -21.28 -21.61
C LEU A 689 25.25 -19.80 -21.29
N THR A 690 24.12 -19.52 -20.64
CA THR A 690 23.72 -18.17 -20.21
C THR A 690 24.70 -17.58 -19.20
N LEU A 691 25.17 -18.38 -18.24
CA LEU A 691 26.13 -17.94 -17.22
C LEU A 691 27.53 -17.72 -17.79
N GLU A 692 27.98 -18.51 -18.77
CA GLU A 692 29.29 -18.30 -19.40
C GLU A 692 29.37 -16.93 -20.06
N ASP A 693 28.36 -16.56 -20.85
CA ASP A 693 28.31 -15.27 -21.52
C ASP A 693 28.15 -14.11 -20.54
N LEU A 694 27.33 -14.30 -19.50
CA LEU A 694 27.11 -13.29 -18.48
C LEU A 694 28.38 -13.02 -17.65
N ILE A 695 29.10 -14.06 -17.24
CA ILE A 695 30.30 -13.93 -16.40
C ILE A 695 31.39 -13.15 -17.13
N LEU A 696 31.52 -13.29 -18.45
CA LEU A 696 32.47 -12.51 -19.24
C LEU A 696 32.22 -11.00 -19.13
N LYS A 697 30.96 -10.60 -18.99
CA LYS A 697 30.50 -9.20 -19.01
C LYS A 697 30.32 -8.57 -17.63
N ILE A 698 30.28 -9.35 -16.55
CA ILE A 698 30.05 -8.82 -15.19
C ILE A 698 31.35 -8.39 -14.49
N ASP A 699 31.25 -7.25 -13.79
CA ASP A 699 32.29 -6.67 -12.94
C ASP A 699 31.89 -6.57 -11.47
N ASN A 700 32.86 -6.28 -10.59
CA ASN A 700 32.64 -6.09 -9.15
C ASN A 700 31.68 -4.93 -8.79
N SER A 701 31.44 -3.98 -9.71
CA SER A 701 30.44 -2.91 -9.55
C SER A 701 29.03 -3.48 -9.41
N ASN A 702 28.76 -4.57 -10.12
CA ASN A 702 27.44 -5.19 -10.30
C ASN A 702 27.17 -6.34 -9.31
N LYS A 703 27.85 -6.30 -8.16
CA LYS A 703 27.80 -7.39 -7.18
C LYS A 703 26.42 -7.67 -6.61
N LYS A 704 25.56 -6.66 -6.49
CA LYS A 704 24.23 -6.85 -5.89
C LYS A 704 23.35 -7.65 -6.84
N GLU A 705 23.39 -7.28 -8.10
CA GLU A 705 22.63 -7.85 -9.20
C GLU A 705 23.07 -9.31 -9.42
N PHE A 706 24.38 -9.58 -9.43
CA PHE A 706 24.90 -10.94 -9.55
C PHE A 706 24.52 -11.85 -8.37
N ILE A 707 24.56 -11.33 -7.14
CA ILE A 707 24.08 -12.07 -5.95
C ILE A 707 22.57 -12.32 -6.06
N GLN A 708 21.79 -11.37 -6.60
CA GLN A 708 20.36 -11.54 -6.83
C GLN A 708 20.09 -12.65 -7.86
N LEU A 709 20.88 -12.74 -8.93
CA LEU A 709 20.77 -13.83 -9.90
C LEU A 709 20.93 -15.21 -9.23
N PHE A 710 22.05 -15.44 -8.55
CA PHE A 710 22.31 -16.75 -7.93
C PHE A 710 21.36 -17.07 -6.76
N SER A 711 20.83 -16.05 -6.08
CA SER A 711 19.83 -16.26 -5.03
C SER A 711 18.41 -16.51 -5.57
N GLY A 712 18.12 -16.03 -6.78
CA GLY A 712 16.82 -16.18 -7.43
C GLY A 712 16.68 -17.40 -8.33
N LEU A 713 17.77 -18.04 -8.76
CA LEU A 713 17.72 -19.25 -9.57
C LEU A 713 17.06 -20.40 -8.78
N PRO A 714 16.23 -21.26 -9.39
CA PRO A 714 15.49 -22.29 -8.66
C PRO A 714 16.40 -23.44 -8.21
N MET A 715 17.32 -23.88 -9.09
CA MET A 715 18.20 -25.02 -8.83
C MET A 715 19.62 -24.73 -9.35
N LEU A 716 20.62 -25.12 -8.55
CA LEU A 716 22.05 -25.05 -8.84
C LEU A 716 22.64 -26.39 -8.38
N ASN A 717 23.54 -26.98 -9.18
CA ASN A 717 24.26 -28.19 -8.81
C ASN A 717 25.75 -27.89 -8.60
N LEU A 718 26.50 -28.89 -8.12
CA LEU A 718 27.94 -28.80 -7.92
C LEU A 718 28.70 -28.42 -9.21
N GLU A 719 28.28 -28.97 -10.35
CA GLU A 719 28.92 -28.73 -11.65
C GLU A 719 28.87 -27.26 -12.08
N VAL A 720 27.73 -26.57 -11.86
CA VAL A 720 27.60 -25.13 -12.10
C VAL A 720 28.61 -24.35 -11.25
N PHE A 721 28.81 -24.73 -9.98
CA PHE A 721 29.83 -24.09 -9.15
C PHE A 721 31.24 -24.36 -9.70
N GLU A 722 31.56 -25.61 -10.03
CA GLU A 722 32.86 -26.00 -10.55
C GLU A 722 33.21 -25.30 -11.86
N ARG A 723 32.25 -25.16 -12.79
CA ARG A 723 32.50 -24.53 -14.09
C ARG A 723 32.64 -23.01 -14.01
N HIS A 724 31.81 -22.36 -13.19
CA HIS A 724 31.67 -20.90 -13.22
C HIS A 724 32.40 -20.21 -12.06
N PHE A 725 32.28 -20.72 -10.84
CA PHE A 725 32.92 -20.10 -9.68
C PHE A 725 34.42 -20.36 -9.66
N THR A 726 34.90 -21.49 -10.18
CA THR A 726 36.35 -21.69 -10.36
C THR A 726 36.93 -20.60 -11.25
N LYS A 727 36.29 -20.30 -12.39
CA LYS A 727 36.72 -19.21 -13.30
C LYS A 727 36.69 -17.83 -12.60
N LEU A 728 35.63 -17.54 -11.85
CA LEU A 728 35.50 -16.28 -11.11
C LEU A 728 36.53 -16.11 -9.99
N LEU A 729 36.90 -17.19 -9.31
CA LEU A 729 37.89 -17.17 -8.23
C LEU A 729 39.33 -17.12 -8.75
N LEU A 730 39.57 -17.59 -9.97
CA LEU A 730 40.88 -17.47 -10.61
C LEU A 730 41.12 -16.08 -11.21
N ASP A 731 40.06 -15.36 -11.59
CA ASP A 731 40.17 -14.00 -12.11
C ASP A 731 40.36 -12.97 -10.97
N PRO A 732 41.52 -12.29 -10.85
CA PRO A 732 41.79 -11.34 -9.77
C PRO A 732 40.80 -10.16 -9.74
N TYR A 733 40.19 -9.82 -10.88
CA TYR A 733 39.20 -8.75 -10.93
C TYR A 733 37.81 -9.20 -10.48
N LYS A 734 37.53 -10.51 -10.40
CA LYS A 734 36.19 -11.06 -10.06
C LYS A 734 36.18 -11.95 -8.81
N GLN A 735 37.34 -12.19 -8.20
CA GLN A 735 37.48 -12.95 -6.95
C GLN A 735 36.54 -12.48 -5.85
N GLN A 736 36.47 -11.16 -5.60
CA GLN A 736 35.61 -10.61 -4.55
C GLN A 736 34.13 -10.88 -4.82
N LEU A 737 33.71 -10.80 -6.08
CA LEU A 737 32.35 -11.11 -6.50
C LEU A 737 32.02 -12.58 -6.22
N GLY A 738 32.90 -13.50 -6.62
CA GLY A 738 32.77 -14.94 -6.36
C GLY A 738 32.64 -15.25 -4.87
N CYS A 739 33.59 -14.77 -4.04
CA CYS A 739 33.58 -14.98 -2.59
C CYS A 739 32.32 -14.43 -1.91
N MET A 740 31.90 -13.22 -2.27
CA MET A 740 30.70 -12.60 -1.69
C MET A 740 29.42 -13.36 -2.05
N THR A 741 29.36 -13.89 -3.27
CA THR A 741 28.21 -14.66 -3.75
C THR A 741 28.14 -16.03 -3.06
N LEU A 742 29.26 -16.75 -2.94
CA LEU A 742 29.33 -18.01 -2.18
C LEU A 742 28.94 -17.81 -0.71
N LYS A 743 29.44 -16.75 -0.06
CA LYS A 743 29.07 -16.40 1.30
C LYS A 743 27.57 -16.13 1.45
N TYR A 744 26.97 -15.45 0.48
CA TYR A 744 25.54 -15.17 0.48
C TYR A 744 24.73 -16.47 0.35
N LEU A 745 25.12 -17.36 -0.56
CA LEU A 745 24.46 -18.67 -0.74
C LEU A 745 24.51 -19.51 0.54
N LEU A 746 25.68 -19.58 1.21
CA LEU A 746 25.82 -20.27 2.50
C LEU A 746 24.92 -19.67 3.61
N MET A 747 24.66 -18.35 3.57
CA MET A 747 23.86 -17.68 4.59
C MET A 747 22.35 -17.80 4.36
N PHE A 748 21.90 -17.77 3.11
CA PHE A 748 20.49 -17.54 2.78
C PHE A 748 19.84 -18.66 1.96
N ARG A 749 20.59 -19.69 1.52
CA ARG A 749 20.07 -20.79 0.68
C ARG A 749 20.39 -22.16 1.30
N PRO A 750 19.62 -22.60 2.33
CA PRO A 750 19.91 -23.83 3.09
C PRO A 750 20.05 -25.09 2.22
N ALA A 751 19.22 -25.22 1.19
CA ALA A 751 19.20 -26.37 0.28
C ALA A 751 20.54 -26.56 -0.48
N MET A 752 21.33 -25.50 -0.63
CA MET A 752 22.56 -25.50 -1.42
C MET A 752 23.83 -25.53 -0.56
N ILE A 753 23.69 -25.53 0.77
CA ILE A 753 24.85 -25.52 1.67
C ILE A 753 25.73 -26.75 1.44
N GLY A 754 25.13 -27.92 1.18
CA GLY A 754 25.86 -29.16 0.90
C GLY A 754 26.81 -29.02 -0.30
N ASP A 755 26.25 -28.65 -1.46
CA ASP A 755 27.02 -28.51 -2.70
C ASP A 755 28.06 -27.40 -2.63
N VAL A 756 27.73 -26.26 -2.01
CA VAL A 756 28.68 -25.15 -1.86
C VAL A 756 29.84 -25.54 -0.93
N LEU A 757 29.60 -26.27 0.16
CA LEU A 757 30.67 -26.74 1.03
C LEU A 757 31.57 -27.77 0.34
N LEU A 758 30.99 -28.71 -0.41
CA LEU A 758 31.75 -29.67 -1.21
C LEU A 758 32.62 -28.96 -2.26
N PHE A 759 32.07 -27.96 -2.94
CA PHE A 759 32.83 -27.10 -3.85
C PHE A 759 34.00 -26.41 -3.13
N LEU A 760 33.75 -25.77 -1.98
CA LEU A 760 34.80 -25.09 -1.21
C LEU A 760 35.91 -26.04 -0.77
N GLU A 761 35.56 -27.25 -0.31
CA GLU A 761 36.51 -28.28 0.08
C GLU A 761 37.43 -28.67 -1.08
N ARG A 762 36.88 -28.90 -2.28
CA ARG A 762 37.64 -29.18 -3.51
C ARG A 762 38.54 -28.01 -3.89
N GLN A 763 38.04 -26.78 -3.87
CA GLN A 763 38.83 -25.60 -4.25
C GLN A 763 40.02 -25.37 -3.29
N VAL A 764 39.84 -25.56 -1.98
CA VAL A 764 40.92 -25.37 -1.00
C VAL A 764 41.99 -26.47 -1.08
N SER A 765 41.57 -27.71 -1.35
CA SER A 765 42.46 -28.88 -1.42
C SER A 765 43.19 -29.01 -2.76
N ASP A 766 42.49 -28.83 -3.87
CA ASP A 766 42.99 -29.20 -5.20
C ASP A 766 43.62 -28.02 -5.97
N ASN A 767 43.14 -26.78 -5.77
CA ASN A 767 43.62 -25.63 -6.54
C ASN A 767 44.81 -24.93 -5.88
N LYS A 768 46.00 -25.18 -6.44
CA LYS A 768 47.26 -24.50 -6.06
C LYS A 768 47.39 -23.09 -6.62
N ASP A 769 46.64 -22.79 -7.67
CA ASP A 769 46.74 -21.52 -8.42
C ASP A 769 45.87 -20.40 -7.83
N LEU A 770 45.10 -20.68 -6.78
CA LEU A 770 44.33 -19.66 -6.06
C LEU A 770 45.26 -18.72 -5.29
N ASP A 771 44.94 -17.43 -5.34
CA ASP A 771 45.61 -16.45 -4.49
C ASP A 771 45.47 -16.84 -3.00
N ILE A 772 46.57 -16.68 -2.26
CA ILE A 772 46.65 -17.00 -0.83
C ILE A 772 45.54 -16.26 -0.07
N GLU A 773 45.26 -15.01 -0.43
CA GLU A 773 44.22 -14.23 0.24
C GLU A 773 42.82 -14.82 0.02
N VAL A 774 42.52 -15.28 -1.20
CA VAL A 774 41.26 -15.95 -1.53
C VAL A 774 41.17 -17.28 -0.80
N LYS A 775 42.25 -18.07 -0.82
CA LYS A 775 42.29 -19.36 -0.13
C LYS A 775 41.99 -19.23 1.36
N VAL A 776 42.57 -18.24 2.04
CA VAL A 776 42.28 -17.94 3.45
C VAL A 776 40.81 -17.54 3.64
N GLN A 777 40.22 -16.76 2.74
CA GLN A 777 38.79 -16.41 2.83
C GLN A 777 37.88 -17.65 2.67
N LEU A 778 38.21 -18.57 1.75
CA LEU A 778 37.46 -19.81 1.55
C LEU A 778 37.59 -20.73 2.77
N GLU A 779 38.78 -20.88 3.36
CA GLU A 779 39.01 -21.64 4.59
C GLU A 779 38.23 -21.07 5.79
N GLN A 780 38.17 -19.74 5.92
CA GLN A 780 37.35 -19.09 6.94
C GLN A 780 35.86 -19.34 6.75
N MET A 781 35.38 -19.39 5.51
CA MET A 781 33.99 -19.75 5.22
C MET A 781 33.72 -21.22 5.58
N LEU A 782 34.61 -22.12 5.16
CA LEU A 782 34.50 -23.56 5.42
C LEU A 782 34.48 -23.87 6.93
N THR A 783 35.43 -23.33 7.69
CA THR A 783 35.49 -23.52 9.16
C THR A 783 34.25 -22.97 9.88
N LYS A 784 33.76 -21.80 9.46
CA LYS A 784 32.59 -21.15 10.08
C LYS A 784 31.28 -21.91 9.85
N PHE A 785 31.11 -22.54 8.68
CA PHE A 785 29.86 -23.19 8.31
C PHE A 785 29.88 -24.72 8.48
N ASN A 786 31.05 -25.38 8.44
CA ASN A 786 31.16 -26.80 8.81
C ASN A 786 30.87 -27.05 10.29
N GLY A 787 31.19 -26.10 11.19
CA GLY A 787 30.85 -26.20 12.62
C GLY A 787 29.36 -26.05 12.96
N LYS A 788 28.48 -25.87 11.95
CA LYS A 788 27.02 -25.76 12.09
C LYS A 788 26.25 -26.95 11.49
N LYS A 789 26.94 -27.90 10.85
CA LYS A 789 26.41 -29.24 10.64
C LYS A 789 26.43 -29.97 11.98
#